data_AF-K1RB33-F1
#
_entry.id   AF-K1RB33-F1
#
_cell.length_a   1.000
_cell.length_b   1.000
_cell.length_c   1.000
_cell.angle_alpha   90.00
_cell.angle_beta   90.00
_cell.angle_gamma   90.00
#
_symmetry.space_group_name_H-M   'P 1'
#
loop_
_entity.id
_entity.type
_entity.pdbx_description
1 polymer ?
#
loop_
_entity_poly.entity_id
_entity_poly.type
_entity_poly.pdbx_seq_one_letter_code
_entity_poly.pdbx_strand_id
1 'polypeptide(L)'
;MNKKAFTLVELLVTIVIIGLIALMGFPSLQRMLNGNATKEIEIYGKSMIGAAKMYMQKEGRDINENTNSKLELEGNGYMIGLKTLIDQDYIETFKPSKKNIQCDLDNASVRVRKETQNTLKYDYKLKCTYKDKVYRKSYDDTTPNITKKEDLALENVMSNDTKGNYHSSKYKTKVTKIITKNVISIPANIVEKWDVSQANDGSVIAYAENNGNGGYVITICSDGKTYLNGTYDYLFFSFSALVDIDLSNFNTNKVISMKAMFGNCNNLQKINLSSFDTSQVTSMSNMFLNCKNLESLDLSNFNTSHVTDMSNMFSNCNKILTLDLSSFDTSNTKNLSSMFSSCKKLTTVNLSSFNTSKVTQMTAMFYYCNSLVNLDLSNFNTSQVTSMSNMFNGCNKLSTLDLSNFNTSKVIMMENLLYDCYNLENINLGSFDTTNVINMSSMFNNCKRLTSLDISNFKTSNVRYMDYMFAHCNKISTLDLSNFDTSNVTTMAGMFYGCKGLTNLNINNFNTQKVTDMNRMFYGCTLTSIDISNFNTSSVKDMGEMFAGSSFIQLNLNNFNTSQVTNMSQMFNRCSKLTTLDISSFDTQKVTMMTDMFSFCRSLTSLNLSNFDTSKVINMANMFEWCDKLTNLDLGSFNTSILANTSYMFSRCTSLRTINLSKAVFTKVTNSSDMFDGTSNLTVKVKDEAAKTFLTSKLGSHGIAVIA
;
A
#
# COMPACT_ATOMS: atom_id res chain seq x y z
N MET A 1 -5.48 -54.35 35.36
CA MET A 1 -6.83 -54.25 34.74
C MET A 1 -7.26 -52.80 34.86
N ASN A 2 -7.65 -52.05 33.84
CA ASN A 2 -8.20 -52.37 32.51
C ASN A 2 -7.65 -51.41 31.45
N LYS A 3 -7.39 -51.96 30.25
CA LYS A 3 -7.32 -51.23 29.00
C LYS A 3 -8.73 -50.83 28.56
N LYS A 4 -8.84 -49.71 27.83
CA LYS A 4 -9.80 -49.58 26.73
C LYS A 4 -9.09 -49.04 25.48
N ALA A 5 -9.61 -49.50 24.34
CA ALA A 5 -9.36 -49.07 22.94
C ALA A 5 -8.17 -49.76 22.24
N PHE A 6 -8.27 -50.27 21.00
CA PHE A 6 -9.30 -50.23 19.94
C PHE A 6 -9.66 -51.66 19.46
N THR A 7 -10.78 -51.84 18.74
CA THR A 7 -11.18 -53.15 18.22
C THR A 7 -10.58 -53.47 16.85
N LEU A 8 -10.32 -54.75 16.59
CA LEU A 8 -9.63 -55.28 15.40
C LEU A 8 -10.27 -54.87 14.06
N VAL A 9 -11.54 -54.49 14.06
CA VAL A 9 -12.31 -54.06 12.88
C VAL A 9 -11.91 -52.64 12.42
N GLU A 10 -11.55 -51.75 13.36
CA GLU A 10 -11.14 -50.37 13.05
C GLU A 10 -9.69 -50.30 12.51
N LEU A 11 -8.86 -51.29 12.88
CA LEU A 11 -7.52 -51.46 12.32
C LEU A 11 -7.57 -51.95 10.86
N LEU A 12 -8.52 -52.82 10.53
CA LEU A 12 -8.65 -53.43 9.19
C LEU A 12 -9.14 -52.44 8.12
N VAL A 13 -10.02 -51.50 8.45
CA VAL A 13 -10.52 -50.49 7.50
C VAL A 13 -9.43 -49.47 7.11
N THR A 14 -8.53 -49.12 8.04
CA THR A 14 -7.40 -48.22 7.77
C THR A 14 -6.33 -48.90 6.90
N ILE A 15 -6.13 -50.20 7.08
CA ILE A 15 -5.17 -51.01 6.29
C ILE A 15 -5.63 -51.16 4.83
N VAL A 16 -6.94 -51.24 4.57
CA VAL A 16 -7.48 -51.39 3.21
C VAL A 16 -7.39 -50.09 2.39
N ILE A 17 -7.55 -48.92 3.02
CA ILE A 17 -7.46 -47.61 2.33
C ILE A 17 -6.00 -47.25 2.00
N ILE A 18 -5.05 -47.58 2.88
CA ILE A 18 -3.62 -47.44 2.57
C ILE A 18 -3.19 -48.47 1.50
N GLY A 19 -3.81 -49.66 1.50
CA GLY A 19 -3.61 -50.69 0.48
C GLY A 19 -4.07 -50.31 -0.93
N LEU A 20 -5.07 -49.44 -1.08
CA LEU A 20 -5.58 -49.00 -2.39
C LEU A 20 -4.76 -47.84 -3.00
N ILE A 21 -4.14 -47.00 -2.17
CA ILE A 21 -3.18 -45.97 -2.65
C ILE A 21 -1.84 -46.62 -3.04
N ALA A 22 -1.51 -47.77 -2.46
CA ALA A 22 -0.36 -48.59 -2.84
C ALA A 22 -0.53 -49.34 -4.19
N LEU A 23 -1.70 -49.24 -4.85
CA LEU A 23 -2.05 -49.99 -6.07
C LEU A 23 -2.07 -49.16 -7.36
N MET A 24 -1.74 -47.87 -7.32
CA MET A 24 -1.58 -47.04 -8.53
C MET A 24 -0.20 -46.38 -8.56
N GLY A 25 0.70 -46.91 -9.39
CA GLY A 25 1.92 -46.20 -9.80
C GLY A 25 3.25 -46.94 -9.64
N PHE A 26 3.30 -48.26 -9.87
CA PHE A 26 4.57 -48.93 -10.20
C PHE A 26 4.81 -48.80 -11.72
N PRO A 27 5.55 -47.76 -12.14
CA PRO A 27 6.78 -48.02 -12.88
C PRO A 27 7.88 -47.02 -12.48
N SER A 28 8.60 -47.31 -11.40
CA SER A 28 9.92 -46.70 -11.09
C SER A 28 10.81 -47.61 -10.22
N LEU A 29 10.39 -48.86 -10.03
CA LEU A 29 10.96 -49.80 -9.06
C LEU A 29 12.42 -50.21 -9.35
N GLN A 30 12.92 -50.03 -10.56
CA GLN A 30 14.31 -50.38 -10.87
C GLN A 30 15.32 -49.25 -10.54
N ARG A 31 14.83 -48.02 -10.31
CA ARG A 31 15.65 -46.84 -9.93
C ARG A 31 15.73 -46.63 -8.42
N MET A 32 14.81 -47.20 -7.65
CA MET A 32 14.67 -47.00 -6.19
C MET A 32 15.60 -47.90 -5.34
N LEU A 33 16.23 -48.91 -5.95
CA LEU A 33 17.01 -49.93 -5.23
C LEU A 33 18.42 -49.48 -4.81
N ASN A 34 18.97 -48.39 -5.38
CA ASN A 34 20.30 -47.89 -5.01
C ASN A 34 20.28 -46.67 -4.07
N GLY A 35 19.24 -45.82 -4.12
CA GLY A 35 19.18 -44.57 -3.33
C GLY A 35 18.84 -44.76 -1.84
N ASN A 36 18.10 -45.82 -1.51
CA ASN A 36 17.73 -46.09 -0.11
C ASN A 36 18.92 -46.53 0.75
N ALA A 37 19.91 -47.21 0.19
CA ALA A 37 21.09 -47.64 0.93
C ALA A 37 21.94 -46.44 1.40
N THR A 38 22.10 -45.42 0.55
CA THR A 38 22.86 -44.21 0.90
C THR A 38 22.15 -43.36 1.96
N LYS A 39 20.81 -43.23 1.87
CA LYS A 39 20.01 -42.57 2.91
C LYS A 39 20.05 -43.33 4.24
N GLU A 40 19.98 -44.66 4.21
CA GLU A 40 20.13 -45.49 5.41
C GLU A 40 21.54 -45.32 6.02
N ILE A 41 22.61 -45.36 5.23
CA ILE A 41 24.01 -45.10 5.68
C ILE A 41 24.16 -43.70 6.30
N GLU A 42 23.49 -42.68 5.74
CA GLU A 42 23.50 -41.32 6.29
C GLU A 42 22.73 -41.21 7.61
N ILE A 43 21.58 -41.89 7.73
CA ILE A 43 20.83 -42.01 8.98
C ILE A 43 21.72 -42.67 10.04
N TYR A 44 22.46 -43.74 9.71
CA TYR A 44 23.41 -44.36 10.64
C TYR A 44 24.48 -43.39 11.11
N GLY A 45 25.09 -42.61 10.20
CA GLY A 45 26.05 -41.57 10.56
C GLY A 45 25.48 -40.50 11.49
N LYS A 46 24.26 -40.01 11.24
CA LYS A 46 23.58 -39.04 12.11
C LYS A 46 23.23 -39.62 13.48
N SER A 47 22.80 -40.87 13.53
CA SER A 47 22.50 -41.56 14.78
C SER A 47 23.74 -41.85 15.62
N MET A 48 24.89 -42.16 15.00
CA MET A 48 26.18 -42.29 15.71
C MET A 48 26.56 -40.96 16.40
N ILE A 49 26.37 -39.82 15.73
CA ILE A 49 26.58 -38.49 16.32
C ILE A 49 25.58 -38.24 17.46
N GLY A 50 24.32 -38.62 17.29
CA GLY A 50 23.29 -38.53 18.33
C GLY A 50 23.65 -39.33 19.59
N ALA A 51 24.09 -40.57 19.43
CA ALA A 51 24.53 -41.43 20.53
C ALA A 51 25.75 -40.85 21.27
N ALA A 52 26.74 -40.32 20.52
CA ALA A 52 27.88 -39.64 21.11
C ALA A 52 27.47 -38.40 21.94
N LYS A 53 26.52 -37.60 21.44
CA LYS A 53 25.95 -36.45 22.19
C LYS A 53 25.25 -36.90 23.49
N MET A 54 24.42 -37.93 23.41
CA MET A 54 23.70 -38.46 24.56
C MET A 54 24.64 -39.04 25.62
N TYR A 55 25.69 -39.75 25.22
CA TYR A 55 26.69 -40.28 26.14
C TYR A 55 27.45 -39.17 26.88
N MET A 56 27.91 -38.14 26.14
CA MET A 56 28.57 -36.97 26.75
C MET A 56 27.64 -36.25 27.76
N GLN A 57 26.34 -36.16 27.45
CA GLN A 57 25.33 -35.60 28.37
C GLN A 57 25.04 -36.48 29.58
N LYS A 58 24.85 -37.79 29.38
CA LYS A 58 24.50 -38.75 30.44
C LYS A 58 25.61 -38.89 31.47
N GLU A 59 26.87 -38.87 31.02
CA GLU A 59 28.04 -39.07 31.86
C GLU A 59 28.56 -37.77 32.49
N GLY A 60 27.90 -36.63 32.26
CA GLY A 60 28.32 -35.31 32.78
C GLY A 60 29.71 -34.87 32.31
N ARG A 61 30.22 -35.44 31.21
CA ARG A 61 31.61 -35.27 30.79
C ARG A 61 31.77 -34.02 29.93
N ASP A 62 32.50 -33.04 30.45
CA ASP A 62 33.07 -31.96 29.65
C ASP A 62 34.40 -32.42 29.04
N ILE A 63 34.79 -31.88 27.88
CA ILE A 63 35.96 -32.35 27.10
C ILE A 63 37.30 -32.18 27.84
N ASN A 64 37.32 -31.66 29.07
CA ASN A 64 38.52 -31.28 29.81
C ASN A 64 38.89 -32.15 31.02
N GLU A 65 38.20 -33.24 31.34
CA GLU A 65 38.59 -34.10 32.47
C GLU A 65 39.45 -35.30 32.05
N ASN A 66 40.74 -35.25 32.40
CA ASN A 66 41.66 -36.38 32.40
C ASN A 66 41.31 -37.34 33.55
N THR A 67 40.75 -38.52 33.25
CA THR A 67 41.20 -39.81 33.84
C THR A 67 40.42 -41.04 33.33
N ASN A 68 41.19 -42.02 32.83
CA ASN A 68 41.00 -43.47 32.89
C ASN A 68 39.64 -44.12 32.54
N SER A 69 39.20 -43.95 31.30
CA SER A 69 38.53 -45.03 30.56
C SER A 69 38.89 -44.94 29.06
N LYS A 70 39.18 -46.09 28.42
CA LYS A 70 39.81 -46.26 27.09
C LYS A 70 39.27 -45.31 25.99
N LEU A 71 39.83 -44.12 25.90
CA LEU A 71 39.65 -43.16 24.81
C LEU A 71 41.05 -42.82 24.29
N GLU A 72 41.35 -43.20 23.05
CA GLU A 72 42.63 -42.86 22.43
C GLU A 72 42.62 -41.38 22.02
N LEU A 73 43.54 -40.60 22.57
CA LEU A 73 43.79 -39.22 22.18
C LEU A 73 44.58 -39.21 20.87
N GLU A 74 43.97 -38.67 19.80
CA GLU A 74 44.63 -38.47 18.52
C GLU A 74 44.53 -36.98 18.15
N GLY A 75 45.58 -36.21 18.45
CA GLY A 75 45.60 -34.76 18.25
C GLY A 75 44.72 -33.98 19.24
N ASN A 76 43.99 -32.98 18.76
CA ASN A 76 43.19 -32.03 19.57
C ASN A 76 41.73 -32.49 19.82
N GLY A 77 41.46 -33.79 19.87
CA GLY A 77 40.12 -34.34 20.09
C GLY A 77 40.08 -35.74 20.67
N TYR A 78 38.87 -36.18 21.05
CA TYR A 78 38.60 -37.48 21.66
C TYR A 78 37.97 -38.44 20.65
N MET A 79 38.51 -39.65 20.52
CA MET A 79 37.94 -40.72 19.70
C MET A 79 37.06 -41.64 20.55
N ILE A 80 35.76 -41.70 20.22
CA ILE A 80 34.81 -42.62 20.84
C ILE A 80 34.54 -43.76 19.85
N GLY A 81 34.97 -44.97 20.19
CA GLY A 81 34.55 -46.17 19.46
C GLY A 81 33.06 -46.45 19.71
N LEU A 82 32.32 -46.90 18.70
CA LEU A 82 30.91 -47.26 18.96
C LEU A 82 30.80 -48.41 19.95
N LYS A 83 31.79 -49.29 20.01
CA LYS A 83 31.84 -50.42 20.94
C LYS A 83 31.78 -50.00 22.41
N THR A 84 32.33 -48.83 22.73
CA THR A 84 32.36 -48.23 24.08
C THR A 84 31.03 -47.59 24.50
N LEU A 85 30.06 -47.43 23.59
CA LEU A 85 28.73 -46.86 23.86
C LEU A 85 27.65 -47.93 24.15
N ILE A 86 28.02 -49.21 24.20
CA ILE A 86 27.07 -50.33 24.13
C ILE A 86 26.76 -50.89 25.51
N ASP A 87 25.52 -50.65 25.96
CA ASP A 87 24.75 -51.69 26.65
C ASP A 87 24.06 -52.53 25.57
N GLN A 88 24.14 -53.86 25.63
CA GLN A 88 23.82 -54.77 24.51
C GLN A 88 22.39 -54.62 23.95
N ASP A 89 21.46 -54.04 24.72
CA ASP A 89 20.05 -53.91 24.36
C ASP A 89 19.75 -52.79 23.34
N TYR A 90 20.65 -51.82 23.14
CA TYR A 90 20.39 -50.72 22.21
C TYR A 90 20.80 -51.02 20.75
N ILE A 91 21.56 -52.10 20.50
CA ILE A 91 21.99 -52.46 19.13
C ILE A 91 20.87 -53.11 18.32
N GLU A 92 19.88 -53.73 18.96
CA GLU A 92 18.82 -54.43 18.23
C GLU A 92 17.89 -53.49 17.47
N THR A 93 17.75 -52.24 17.91
CA THR A 93 17.04 -51.17 17.18
C THR A 93 17.85 -50.56 16.03
N PHE A 94 19.15 -50.86 15.94
CA PHE A 94 20.05 -50.39 14.87
C PHE A 94 20.33 -51.41 13.77
N LYS A 95 19.77 -52.62 13.84
CA LYS A 95 19.92 -53.62 12.77
C LYS A 95 19.17 -53.15 11.51
N PRO A 96 19.82 -53.14 10.32
CA PRO A 96 19.16 -52.74 9.09
C PRO A 96 17.97 -53.64 8.79
N SER A 97 16.83 -53.03 8.46
CA SER A 97 15.61 -53.74 8.08
C SER A 97 15.70 -54.47 6.73
N LYS A 98 16.87 -54.46 6.07
CA LYS A 98 17.09 -55.08 4.75
C LYS A 98 18.32 -56.00 4.73
N LYS A 99 18.10 -57.20 4.19
CA LYS A 99 19.01 -58.38 4.19
C LYS A 99 20.43 -58.20 3.60
N ASN A 100 20.83 -57.04 3.08
CA ASN A 100 22.05 -56.92 2.26
C ASN A 100 22.96 -55.71 2.58
N ILE A 101 22.73 -54.96 3.67
CA ILE A 101 23.66 -53.93 4.15
C ILE A 101 24.37 -54.46 5.40
N GLN A 102 25.71 -54.55 5.35
CA GLN A 102 26.53 -54.94 6.51
C GLN A 102 27.46 -53.79 6.87
N CYS A 103 27.29 -53.21 8.06
CA CYS A 103 28.17 -52.15 8.55
C CYS A 103 29.15 -52.72 9.59
N ASP A 104 30.42 -52.35 9.45
CA ASP A 104 31.50 -52.69 10.37
C ASP A 104 31.43 -51.78 11.60
N LEU A 105 30.54 -52.12 12.52
CA LEU A 105 30.29 -51.36 13.75
C LEU A 105 31.43 -51.54 14.77
N ASP A 106 32.18 -52.65 14.69
CA ASP A 106 33.33 -52.91 15.56
C ASP A 106 34.46 -51.90 15.34
N ASN A 107 34.62 -51.42 14.09
CA ASN A 107 35.62 -50.40 13.73
C ASN A 107 35.03 -49.00 13.51
N ALA A 108 33.74 -48.80 13.81
CA ALA A 108 33.07 -47.51 13.68
C ALA A 108 33.45 -46.59 14.86
N SER A 109 33.75 -45.33 14.55
CA SER A 109 34.17 -44.37 15.56
C SER A 109 33.71 -42.95 15.26
N VAL A 110 33.57 -42.15 16.31
CA VAL A 110 33.24 -40.72 16.24
C VAL A 110 34.34 -39.94 16.97
N ARG A 111 34.99 -39.01 16.27
CA ARG A 111 35.89 -38.02 16.85
C ARG A 111 35.07 -36.81 17.28
N VAL A 112 35.23 -36.39 18.53
CA VAL A 112 34.64 -35.14 19.04
C VAL A 112 35.76 -34.12 19.26
N ARG A 113 35.60 -32.93 18.68
CA ARG A 113 36.55 -31.82 18.78
C ARG A 113 35.86 -30.56 19.24
N LYS A 114 36.52 -29.79 20.10
CA LYS A 114 36.05 -28.45 20.48
C LYS A 114 36.51 -27.45 19.41
N GLU A 115 35.55 -26.80 18.75
CA GLU A 115 35.85 -25.82 17.68
C GLU A 115 35.90 -24.39 18.24
N THR A 116 35.07 -24.07 19.25
CA THR A 116 35.12 -22.82 20.03
C THR A 116 34.71 -23.08 21.49
N GLN A 117 34.71 -22.05 22.36
CA GLN A 117 34.32 -22.17 23.77
C GLN A 117 32.96 -22.87 23.97
N ASN A 118 32.01 -22.71 23.04
CA ASN A 118 30.63 -23.23 23.13
C ASN A 118 30.19 -24.09 21.93
N THR A 119 31.11 -24.54 21.06
CA THR A 119 30.74 -25.32 19.86
C THR A 119 31.58 -26.58 19.71
N LEU A 120 30.90 -27.72 19.55
CA LEU A 120 31.49 -29.04 19.33
C LEU A 120 31.32 -29.48 17.89
N LYS A 121 32.38 -30.04 17.31
CA LYS A 121 32.42 -30.65 16.00
C LYS A 121 32.58 -32.16 16.13
N TYR A 122 31.88 -32.90 15.28
CA TYR A 122 31.83 -34.35 15.30
C TYR A 122 32.22 -34.90 13.93
N ASP A 123 33.28 -35.70 13.88
CA ASP A 123 33.69 -36.43 12.68
C ASP A 123 33.43 -37.92 12.92
N TYR A 124 33.02 -38.67 11.90
CA TYR A 124 32.79 -40.11 12.08
C TYR A 124 33.41 -40.92 10.96
N LYS A 125 33.70 -42.18 11.29
CA LYS A 125 34.20 -43.20 10.37
C LYS A 125 33.24 -44.38 10.40
N LEU A 126 32.67 -44.71 9.24
CA LEU A 126 31.79 -45.86 9.07
C LEU A 126 32.07 -46.54 7.73
N LYS A 127 32.23 -47.87 7.77
CA LYS A 127 32.39 -48.72 6.60
C LYS A 127 31.18 -49.65 6.50
N CYS A 128 30.46 -49.58 5.38
CA CYS A 128 29.33 -50.47 5.12
C CYS A 128 29.48 -51.12 3.74
N THR A 129 29.01 -52.35 3.61
CA THR A 129 29.03 -53.11 2.35
C THR A 129 27.61 -53.37 1.91
N TYR A 130 27.31 -53.09 0.64
CA TYR A 130 26.02 -53.40 0.02
C TYR A 130 26.24 -54.04 -1.36
N LYS A 131 25.74 -55.27 -1.55
CA LYS A 131 25.91 -56.05 -2.79
C LYS A 131 27.37 -56.04 -3.29
N ASP A 132 28.29 -56.43 -2.40
CA ASP A 132 29.74 -56.53 -2.66
C ASP A 132 30.45 -55.20 -2.98
N LYS A 133 29.75 -54.06 -2.95
CA LYS A 133 30.35 -52.73 -3.01
C LYS A 133 30.63 -52.20 -1.61
N VAL A 134 31.88 -51.79 -1.39
CA VAL A 134 32.33 -51.20 -0.12
C VAL A 134 32.11 -49.70 -0.15
N TYR A 135 31.25 -49.20 0.74
CA TYR A 135 31.01 -47.79 0.99
C TYR A 135 31.80 -47.37 2.23
N ARG A 136 32.68 -46.38 2.06
CA ARG A 136 33.43 -45.78 3.15
C ARG A 136 33.02 -44.32 3.26
N LYS A 137 32.65 -43.87 4.45
CA LYS A 137 32.52 -42.45 4.75
C LYS A 137 33.55 -42.13 5.83
N SER A 138 34.62 -41.49 5.42
CA SER A 138 35.67 -40.91 6.26
C SER A 138 35.91 -39.50 5.77
N TYR A 139 35.99 -38.53 6.69
CA TYR A 139 36.27 -37.15 6.32
C TYR A 139 37.78 -36.92 6.22
N ASP A 140 38.39 -37.59 5.25
CA ASP A 140 39.55 -37.12 4.50
C ASP A 140 39.80 -38.17 3.40
N ASP A 141 39.26 -37.90 2.21
CA ASP A 141 39.84 -38.12 0.88
C ASP A 141 38.74 -38.30 -0.18
N THR A 142 39.07 -37.80 -1.35
CA THR A 142 38.32 -37.38 -2.52
C THR A 142 37.56 -38.50 -3.27
N THR A 143 36.23 -38.31 -3.43
CA THR A 143 35.30 -38.92 -4.41
C THR A 143 35.14 -40.46 -4.46
N PRO A 144 33.88 -40.96 -4.50
CA PRO A 144 33.29 -41.28 -5.79
C PRO A 144 31.81 -40.87 -5.97
N ASN A 145 31.56 -40.28 -7.14
CA ASN A 145 30.28 -39.97 -7.80
C ASN A 145 29.09 -40.90 -7.46
N ILE A 146 27.97 -40.33 -7.02
CA ILE A 146 26.62 -40.87 -7.28
C ILE A 146 25.66 -39.74 -7.67
N THR A 147 25.31 -39.77 -8.96
CA THR A 147 24.33 -38.98 -9.70
C THR A 147 22.90 -39.04 -9.13
N LYS A 148 22.35 -37.89 -8.71
CA LYS A 148 21.09 -37.30 -9.24
C LYS A 148 20.83 -35.90 -8.67
N LYS A 149 20.97 -34.91 -9.55
CA LYS A 149 20.55 -33.50 -9.43
C LYS A 149 19.03 -33.38 -9.32
N GLU A 150 18.45 -33.45 -8.12
CA GLU A 150 17.04 -33.10 -7.92
C GLU A 150 16.80 -32.06 -6.80
N ASP A 151 17.84 -31.59 -6.12
CA ASP A 151 17.74 -30.56 -5.08
C ASP A 151 18.83 -29.49 -5.30
N LEU A 152 18.55 -28.41 -6.04
CA LEU A 152 19.49 -27.29 -6.16
C LEU A 152 18.76 -25.96 -6.05
N ALA A 153 18.34 -25.61 -4.84
CA ALA A 153 17.82 -24.28 -4.59
C ALA A 153 18.92 -23.22 -4.84
N LEU A 154 18.61 -22.12 -5.53
CA LEU A 154 19.50 -20.95 -5.48
C LEU A 154 19.37 -20.37 -4.08
N GLU A 155 20.34 -20.58 -3.20
CA GLU A 155 20.27 -19.89 -1.91
C GLU A 155 20.45 -18.39 -2.16
N ASN A 156 21.31 -18.04 -3.13
CA ASN A 156 21.83 -16.69 -3.25
C ASN A 156 22.41 -16.44 -4.65
N VAL A 157 21.61 -15.98 -5.63
CA VAL A 157 22.18 -15.39 -6.87
C VAL A 157 23.15 -14.25 -6.50
N MET A 158 22.90 -13.60 -5.35
CA MET A 158 23.74 -12.60 -4.70
C MET A 158 23.64 -12.71 -3.16
N SER A 159 24.56 -13.39 -2.47
CA SER A 159 24.67 -13.31 -0.99
C SER A 159 25.97 -13.87 -0.43
N ASN A 160 26.20 -13.45 0.81
CA ASN A 160 27.41 -13.51 1.61
C ASN A 160 27.93 -14.93 1.81
N ASP A 161 29.18 -15.15 1.39
CA ASP A 161 29.96 -16.21 2.00
C ASP A 161 30.20 -15.89 3.49
N THR A 162 30.49 -16.93 4.26
CA THR A 162 30.89 -16.86 5.67
C THR A 162 32.24 -16.15 5.91
N LYS A 163 32.81 -15.50 4.89
CA LYS A 163 34.09 -14.79 4.96
C LYS A 163 33.95 -13.28 4.77
N GLY A 164 32.74 -12.75 4.61
CA GLY A 164 32.52 -11.30 4.58
C GLY A 164 33.16 -10.61 3.36
N ASN A 165 33.42 -11.33 2.27
CA ASN A 165 33.85 -10.71 1.02
C ASN A 165 32.64 -10.18 0.25
N TYR A 166 32.64 -8.87 0.04
CA TYR A 166 31.57 -8.11 -0.61
C TYR A 166 31.37 -8.51 -2.09
N HIS A 167 30.25 -9.20 -2.42
CA HIS A 167 29.57 -9.06 -3.73
C HIS A 167 28.32 -8.16 -3.60
N SER A 168 28.51 -7.10 -2.81
CA SER A 168 27.53 -6.12 -2.30
C SER A 168 26.66 -5.41 -3.35
N SER A 169 25.68 -4.65 -2.84
CA SER A 169 24.88 -3.59 -3.49
C SER A 169 25.53 -2.81 -4.65
N LYS A 170 26.87 -2.75 -4.74
CA LYS A 170 27.68 -2.18 -5.82
C LYS A 170 27.43 -2.82 -7.20
N TYR A 171 27.24 -4.14 -7.30
CA TYR A 171 26.92 -4.80 -8.58
C TYR A 171 25.42 -4.81 -8.86
N LYS A 172 24.59 -5.02 -7.84
CA LYS A 172 23.13 -5.10 -7.96
C LYS A 172 22.51 -3.90 -8.70
N THR A 173 23.06 -2.71 -8.48
CA THR A 173 22.66 -1.45 -9.14
C THR A 173 23.32 -1.21 -10.49
N LYS A 174 24.19 -2.12 -10.95
CA LYS A 174 24.96 -2.05 -12.20
C LYS A 174 24.77 -3.26 -13.12
N VAL A 175 24.13 -4.33 -12.64
CA VAL A 175 23.78 -5.48 -13.47
C VAL A 175 22.72 -5.03 -14.46
N THR A 176 23.08 -5.09 -15.74
CA THR A 176 22.23 -4.68 -16.87
C THR A 176 21.55 -5.85 -17.54
N LYS A 177 22.10 -7.06 -17.42
CA LYS A 177 21.54 -8.27 -18.01
C LYS A 177 21.80 -9.49 -17.15
N ILE A 178 20.83 -10.40 -17.08
CA ILE A 178 20.98 -11.72 -16.44
C ILE A 178 20.61 -12.79 -17.46
N ILE A 179 21.45 -13.81 -17.63
CA ILE A 179 21.22 -14.91 -18.58
C ILE A 179 21.43 -16.23 -17.86
N THR A 180 20.62 -17.23 -18.17
CA THR A 180 20.78 -18.58 -17.66
C THR A 180 21.20 -19.54 -18.78
N LYS A 181 22.15 -20.45 -18.50
CA LYS A 181 22.66 -21.44 -19.47
C LYS A 181 22.59 -22.84 -18.88
N ASN A 182 22.25 -23.81 -19.72
CA ASN A 182 22.13 -25.24 -19.38
C ASN A 182 23.45 -26.02 -19.53
N VAL A 183 24.57 -25.32 -19.65
CA VAL A 183 25.91 -25.90 -19.65
C VAL A 183 26.85 -25.05 -18.80
N ILE A 184 27.69 -25.69 -17.98
CA ILE A 184 28.76 -25.02 -17.25
C ILE A 184 29.91 -24.75 -18.22
N SER A 185 29.85 -23.59 -18.88
CA SER A 185 30.90 -23.07 -19.76
C SER A 185 31.23 -21.64 -19.35
N ILE A 186 32.41 -21.46 -18.75
CA ILE A 186 32.90 -20.17 -18.24
C ILE A 186 34.03 -19.70 -19.16
N PRO A 187 33.93 -18.51 -19.79
CA PRO A 187 35.00 -17.98 -20.62
C PRO A 187 36.32 -17.86 -19.86
N ALA A 188 37.44 -18.13 -20.54
CA ALA A 188 38.76 -18.17 -19.91
C ALA A 188 39.22 -16.82 -19.32
N ASN A 189 38.67 -15.72 -19.82
CA ASN A 189 38.93 -14.36 -19.34
C ASN A 189 38.12 -13.97 -18.09
N ILE A 190 37.22 -14.84 -17.61
CA ILE A 190 36.45 -14.60 -16.38
C ILE A 190 37.34 -14.90 -15.17
N VAL A 191 37.58 -13.86 -14.38
CA VAL A 191 38.34 -13.95 -13.13
C VAL A 191 37.41 -14.14 -11.93
N GLU A 192 36.20 -13.56 -11.96
CA GLU A 192 35.24 -13.59 -10.87
C GLU A 192 34.07 -14.53 -11.19
N LYS A 193 34.05 -15.69 -10.52
CA LYS A 193 32.98 -16.69 -10.57
C LYS A 193 32.70 -17.22 -9.16
N TRP A 194 31.47 -17.60 -8.89
CA TRP A 194 31.07 -18.13 -7.59
C TRP A 194 29.98 -19.19 -7.76
N ASP A 195 29.92 -20.09 -6.80
CA ASP A 195 28.88 -21.09 -6.73
C ASP A 195 27.61 -20.49 -6.12
N VAL A 196 26.48 -20.70 -6.79
CA VAL A 196 25.15 -20.23 -6.36
C VAL A 196 24.21 -21.39 -6.02
N SER A 197 24.71 -22.63 -6.04
CA SER A 197 23.97 -23.80 -5.61
C SER A 197 23.83 -23.84 -4.08
N GLN A 198 22.67 -24.29 -3.58
CA GLN A 198 22.46 -24.50 -2.13
C GLN A 198 23.49 -25.46 -1.51
N ALA A 199 23.92 -26.46 -2.28
CA ALA A 199 24.87 -27.46 -1.81
C ALA A 199 26.32 -26.95 -1.76
N ASN A 200 26.60 -25.79 -2.39
CA ASN A 200 27.94 -25.27 -2.60
C ASN A 200 28.90 -26.35 -3.18
N ASP A 201 28.41 -27.10 -4.17
CA ASP A 201 29.06 -28.27 -4.78
C ASP A 201 29.55 -28.04 -6.23
N GLY A 202 29.43 -26.80 -6.71
CA GLY A 202 29.80 -26.35 -8.05
C GLY A 202 28.76 -26.66 -9.13
N SER A 203 27.59 -27.17 -8.77
CA SER A 203 26.55 -27.59 -9.72
C SER A 203 25.84 -26.43 -10.43
N VAL A 204 25.86 -25.23 -9.84
CA VAL A 204 25.35 -24.00 -10.44
C VAL A 204 26.37 -22.89 -10.21
N ILE A 205 27.04 -22.44 -11.26
CA ILE A 205 28.06 -21.40 -11.19
C ILE A 205 27.53 -20.12 -11.82
N ALA A 206 27.67 -19.00 -11.11
CA ALA A 206 27.46 -17.67 -11.66
C ALA A 206 28.80 -16.98 -11.95
N TYR A 207 28.82 -16.13 -12.97
CA TYR A 207 29.92 -15.21 -13.23
C TYR A 207 29.42 -13.88 -13.79
N ALA A 208 30.23 -12.83 -13.63
CA ALA A 208 29.95 -11.50 -14.15
C ALA A 208 30.93 -11.07 -15.24
N GLU A 209 30.40 -10.42 -16.27
CA GLU A 209 31.15 -9.81 -17.36
C GLU A 209 30.89 -8.30 -17.40
N ASN A 210 31.93 -7.48 -17.53
CA ASN A 210 31.75 -6.06 -17.78
C ASN A 210 31.20 -5.86 -19.20
N ASN A 211 30.12 -5.09 -19.34
CA ASN A 211 29.47 -4.86 -20.62
C ASN A 211 30.14 -3.76 -21.48
N GLY A 212 31.30 -3.23 -21.05
CA GLY A 212 32.04 -2.17 -21.73
C GLY A 212 31.57 -0.75 -21.39
N ASN A 213 30.41 -0.60 -20.74
CA ASN A 213 29.76 0.69 -20.44
C ASN A 213 29.60 0.92 -18.92
N GLY A 214 30.43 0.27 -18.09
CA GLY A 214 30.39 0.39 -16.63
C GLY A 214 29.28 -0.41 -15.93
N GLY A 215 28.54 -1.24 -16.70
CA GLY A 215 27.57 -2.21 -16.18
C GLY A 215 28.06 -3.65 -16.32
N TYR A 216 27.25 -4.58 -15.83
CA TYR A 216 27.60 -6.01 -15.80
C TYR A 216 26.52 -6.89 -16.43
N VAL A 217 26.95 -8.01 -17.01
CA VAL A 217 26.10 -9.13 -17.39
C VAL A 217 26.40 -10.28 -16.44
N ILE A 218 25.38 -10.82 -15.77
CA ILE A 218 25.54 -12.04 -14.96
C ILE A 218 25.07 -13.22 -15.80
N THR A 219 25.89 -14.25 -15.91
CA THR A 219 25.51 -15.54 -16.48
C THR A 219 25.47 -16.58 -15.38
N ILE A 220 24.34 -17.29 -15.25
CA ILE A 220 24.15 -18.41 -14.32
C ILE A 220 24.14 -19.70 -15.14
N CYS A 221 25.16 -20.53 -14.95
CA CYS A 221 25.34 -21.78 -15.65
C CYS A 221 25.09 -22.97 -14.72
N SER A 222 24.37 -23.98 -15.21
CA SER A 222 24.30 -25.30 -14.61
C SER A 222 24.42 -26.35 -15.70
N ASP A 223 24.68 -27.60 -15.36
CA ASP A 223 24.65 -28.69 -16.34
C ASP A 223 23.21 -29.27 -16.39
N GLY A 224 22.45 -28.87 -17.41
CA GLY A 224 21.00 -29.07 -17.50
C GLY A 224 20.17 -27.92 -16.90
N LYS A 225 18.90 -28.20 -16.56
CA LYS A 225 17.98 -27.24 -15.94
C LYS A 225 18.35 -26.97 -14.48
N THR A 226 18.16 -25.73 -14.02
CA THR A 226 18.26 -25.38 -12.60
C THR A 226 16.88 -25.46 -11.94
N TYR A 227 16.72 -26.28 -10.90
CA TYR A 227 15.45 -26.50 -10.22
C TYR A 227 15.31 -25.60 -9.00
N LEU A 228 14.34 -24.70 -9.02
CA LEU A 228 14.03 -23.83 -7.89
C LEU A 228 12.97 -24.48 -7.00
N ASN A 229 13.36 -24.80 -5.75
CA ASN A 229 12.50 -25.49 -4.78
C ASN A 229 12.27 -24.61 -3.54
N GLY A 230 11.01 -24.36 -3.17
CA GLY A 230 10.67 -23.54 -1.99
C GLY A 230 10.36 -22.08 -2.30
N THR A 231 10.78 -21.16 -1.45
CA THR A 231 10.43 -19.74 -1.55
C THR A 231 11.53 -18.95 -2.24
N TYR A 232 11.16 -18.20 -3.28
CA TYR A 232 12.07 -17.33 -4.06
C TYR A 232 11.59 -15.89 -4.08
N ASP A 233 11.14 -15.45 -2.92
CA ASP A 233 10.79 -14.06 -2.72
C ASP A 233 12.04 -13.20 -2.93
N TYR A 234 11.85 -12.06 -3.59
CA TYR A 234 12.88 -11.04 -3.79
C TYR A 234 14.14 -11.46 -4.57
N LEU A 235 14.13 -12.61 -5.28
CA LEU A 235 15.32 -13.17 -5.94
C LEU A 235 16.08 -12.15 -6.82
N PHE A 236 15.35 -11.35 -7.61
CA PHE A 236 15.89 -10.28 -8.45
C PHE A 236 15.40 -8.89 -8.01
N PHE A 237 14.94 -8.75 -6.78
CA PHE A 237 14.37 -7.49 -6.29
C PHE A 237 15.39 -6.36 -6.30
N SER A 238 15.01 -5.19 -6.82
CA SER A 238 15.80 -3.94 -6.83
C SER A 238 17.10 -4.01 -7.63
N PHE A 239 17.14 -4.79 -8.70
CA PHE A 239 18.19 -4.68 -9.71
C PHE A 239 17.89 -3.48 -10.61
N SER A 240 18.20 -2.27 -10.10
CA SER A 240 17.73 -1.01 -10.70
C SER A 240 18.28 -0.72 -12.09
N ALA A 241 19.43 -1.28 -12.46
CA ALA A 241 20.02 -1.15 -13.80
C ALA A 241 19.66 -2.31 -14.75
N LEU A 242 18.96 -3.35 -14.28
CA LEU A 242 18.63 -4.51 -15.09
C LEU A 242 17.71 -4.09 -16.23
N VAL A 243 18.07 -4.44 -17.46
CA VAL A 243 17.32 -4.12 -18.68
C VAL A 243 16.69 -5.38 -19.28
N ASP A 244 17.40 -6.51 -19.23
CA ASP A 244 17.01 -7.75 -19.88
C ASP A 244 17.33 -8.95 -18.98
N ILE A 245 16.41 -9.91 -18.88
CA ILE A 245 16.60 -11.12 -18.07
C ILE A 245 16.03 -12.36 -18.77
N ASP A 246 16.90 -13.35 -18.98
CA ASP A 246 16.54 -14.63 -19.58
C ASP A 246 16.70 -15.78 -18.57
N LEU A 247 15.56 -16.26 -18.07
CA LEU A 247 15.47 -17.33 -17.08
C LEU A 247 15.04 -18.67 -17.69
N SER A 248 15.16 -18.82 -19.01
CA SER A 248 14.71 -20.02 -19.73
C SER A 248 15.37 -21.33 -19.26
N ASN A 249 16.49 -21.30 -18.53
CA ASN A 249 17.08 -22.52 -17.95
C ASN A 249 16.49 -22.92 -16.58
N PHE A 250 15.61 -22.12 -15.99
CA PHE A 250 15.01 -22.45 -14.69
C PHE A 250 13.80 -23.38 -14.85
N ASN A 251 13.62 -24.24 -13.86
CA ASN A 251 12.40 -25.00 -13.62
C ASN A 251 11.86 -24.58 -12.24
N THR A 252 10.63 -24.09 -12.20
CA THR A 252 10.02 -23.53 -10.98
C THR A 252 8.87 -24.38 -10.44
N ASN A 253 8.73 -25.63 -10.86
CA ASN A 253 7.57 -26.48 -10.53
C ASN A 253 7.39 -26.78 -9.03
N LYS A 254 8.41 -26.50 -8.21
CA LYS A 254 8.37 -26.63 -6.74
C LYS A 254 8.51 -25.29 -6.03
N VAL A 255 8.38 -24.16 -6.74
CA VAL A 255 8.37 -22.83 -6.13
C VAL A 255 7.03 -22.58 -5.46
N ILE A 256 7.07 -22.22 -4.18
CA ILE A 256 5.91 -21.97 -3.33
C ILE A 256 5.54 -20.49 -3.30
N SER A 257 6.51 -19.59 -3.46
CA SER A 257 6.27 -18.14 -3.42
C SER A 257 7.27 -17.39 -4.31
N MET A 258 6.77 -16.38 -5.02
CA MET A 258 7.51 -15.51 -5.93
C MET A 258 7.29 -14.03 -5.57
N LYS A 259 7.05 -13.73 -4.29
CA LYS A 259 6.74 -12.37 -3.82
C LYS A 259 7.89 -11.44 -4.19
N ALA A 260 7.56 -10.34 -4.85
CA ALA A 260 8.51 -9.30 -5.24
C ALA A 260 9.73 -9.82 -6.02
N MET A 261 9.63 -10.97 -6.70
CA MET A 261 10.76 -11.60 -7.37
C MET A 261 11.50 -10.63 -8.31
N PHE A 262 10.79 -9.77 -9.03
CA PHE A 262 11.35 -8.74 -9.91
C PHE A 262 11.01 -7.31 -9.44
N GLY A 263 10.51 -7.14 -8.22
CA GLY A 263 10.07 -5.85 -7.72
C GLY A 263 11.22 -4.82 -7.71
N ASN A 264 10.91 -3.57 -8.01
CA ASN A 264 11.85 -2.44 -8.10
C ASN A 264 12.96 -2.57 -9.16
N CYS A 265 12.80 -3.44 -10.16
CA CYS A 265 13.65 -3.46 -11.36
C CYS A 265 13.23 -2.35 -12.36
N ASN A 266 13.45 -1.09 -11.98
CA ASN A 266 12.92 0.08 -12.69
C ASN A 266 13.30 0.17 -14.17
N ASN A 267 14.47 -0.33 -14.55
CA ASN A 267 14.97 -0.29 -15.94
C ASN A 267 14.66 -1.55 -16.75
N LEU A 268 13.99 -2.54 -16.15
CA LEU A 268 13.72 -3.81 -16.82
C LEU A 268 12.77 -3.57 -17.99
N GLN A 269 13.17 -3.97 -19.19
CA GLN A 269 12.40 -3.82 -20.43
C GLN A 269 11.87 -5.17 -20.92
N LYS A 270 12.68 -6.23 -20.79
CA LYS A 270 12.38 -7.57 -21.31
C LYS A 270 12.66 -8.64 -20.29
N ILE A 271 11.78 -9.64 -20.25
CA ILE A 271 11.89 -10.79 -19.36
C ILE A 271 11.37 -12.03 -20.07
N ASN A 272 12.16 -13.11 -20.04
CA ASN A 272 11.75 -14.41 -20.57
C ASN A 272 11.36 -15.35 -19.42
N LEU A 273 10.06 -15.65 -19.31
CA LEU A 273 9.47 -16.55 -18.30
C LEU A 273 8.91 -17.86 -18.90
N SER A 274 9.25 -18.16 -20.15
CA SER A 274 8.68 -19.30 -20.89
C SER A 274 8.86 -20.67 -20.23
N SER A 275 9.84 -20.81 -19.33
CA SER A 275 10.10 -22.06 -18.61
C SER A 275 9.49 -22.12 -17.21
N PHE A 276 8.77 -21.09 -16.78
CA PHE A 276 8.17 -21.05 -15.45
C PHE A 276 6.96 -21.99 -15.38
N ASP A 277 6.95 -22.82 -14.34
CA ASP A 277 5.78 -23.55 -13.86
C ASP A 277 5.40 -22.93 -12.52
N THR A 278 4.23 -22.30 -12.45
CA THR A 278 3.73 -21.62 -11.25
C THR A 278 2.66 -22.42 -10.51
N SER A 279 2.45 -23.69 -10.86
CA SER A 279 1.35 -24.51 -10.35
C SER A 279 1.34 -24.71 -8.83
N GLN A 280 2.48 -24.53 -8.16
CA GLN A 280 2.62 -24.62 -6.69
C GLN A 280 2.71 -23.25 -5.99
N VAL A 281 2.69 -22.14 -6.76
CA VAL A 281 2.90 -20.80 -6.21
C VAL A 281 1.64 -20.34 -5.48
N THR A 282 1.83 -19.87 -4.25
CA THR A 282 0.77 -19.38 -3.36
C THR A 282 0.73 -17.86 -3.21
N SER A 283 1.83 -17.17 -3.56
CA SER A 283 1.94 -15.72 -3.50
C SER A 283 2.74 -15.17 -4.69
N MET A 284 2.17 -14.17 -5.34
CA MET A 284 2.79 -13.37 -6.40
C MET A 284 2.74 -11.87 -6.08
N SER A 285 2.54 -11.51 -4.79
CA SER A 285 2.43 -10.11 -4.42
C SER A 285 3.70 -9.34 -4.76
N ASN A 286 3.53 -8.15 -5.34
CA ASN A 286 4.60 -7.25 -5.78
C ASN A 286 5.54 -7.84 -6.85
N MET A 287 5.24 -8.97 -7.49
CA MET A 287 6.18 -9.69 -8.36
C MET A 287 6.87 -8.80 -9.40
N PHE A 288 6.15 -7.86 -10.02
CA PHE A 288 6.65 -6.87 -10.99
C PHE A 288 6.45 -5.42 -10.51
N LEU A 289 6.32 -5.19 -9.20
CA LEU A 289 6.17 -3.85 -8.63
C LEU A 289 7.29 -2.93 -9.15
N ASN A 290 6.97 -1.71 -9.58
CA ASN A 290 7.92 -0.71 -10.06
C ASN A 290 8.81 -1.16 -11.22
N CYS A 291 8.41 -2.15 -12.03
CA CYS A 291 9.04 -2.43 -13.32
C CYS A 291 8.64 -1.39 -14.37
N LYS A 292 9.02 -0.13 -14.14
CA LYS A 292 8.51 1.06 -14.86
C LYS A 292 8.76 1.04 -16.36
N ASN A 293 9.84 0.39 -16.80
CA ASN A 293 10.24 0.32 -18.20
C ASN A 293 9.84 -0.98 -18.90
N LEU A 294 9.09 -1.86 -18.23
CA LEU A 294 8.71 -3.16 -18.78
C LEU A 294 7.75 -2.95 -19.94
N GLU A 295 8.11 -3.47 -21.12
CA GLU A 295 7.40 -3.17 -22.37
C GLU A 295 6.25 -4.14 -22.63
N SER A 296 6.48 -5.42 -22.32
CA SER A 296 5.52 -6.51 -22.48
C SER A 296 5.77 -7.64 -21.49
N LEU A 297 4.74 -8.44 -21.23
CA LEU A 297 4.82 -9.66 -20.43
C LEU A 297 4.03 -10.76 -21.13
N ASP A 298 4.67 -11.92 -21.34
CA ASP A 298 3.99 -13.16 -21.69
C ASP A 298 3.82 -14.00 -20.41
N LEU A 299 2.56 -14.24 -20.03
CA LEU A 299 2.16 -15.00 -18.84
C LEU A 299 1.24 -16.17 -19.22
N SER A 300 1.24 -16.57 -20.49
CA SER A 300 0.36 -17.64 -21.00
C SER A 300 0.59 -19.00 -20.33
N ASN A 301 1.79 -19.26 -19.83
CA ASN A 301 2.17 -20.48 -19.12
C ASN A 301 1.88 -20.45 -17.60
N PHE A 302 1.36 -19.35 -17.06
CA PHE A 302 1.13 -19.24 -15.62
C PHE A 302 -0.14 -20.00 -15.22
N ASN A 303 0.02 -20.90 -14.24
CA ASN A 303 -1.08 -21.47 -13.48
C ASN A 303 -1.15 -20.78 -12.12
N THR A 304 -2.22 -20.03 -11.85
CA THR A 304 -2.40 -19.27 -10.61
C THR A 304 -3.42 -19.87 -9.65
N SER A 305 -3.85 -21.12 -9.86
CA SER A 305 -4.96 -21.73 -9.11
C SER A 305 -4.73 -21.81 -7.60
N HIS A 306 -3.47 -21.80 -7.14
CA HIS A 306 -3.09 -21.81 -5.72
C HIS A 306 -2.74 -20.42 -5.16
N VAL A 307 -2.73 -19.38 -5.99
CA VAL A 307 -2.29 -18.03 -5.58
C VAL A 307 -3.38 -17.34 -4.76
N THR A 308 -3.01 -16.97 -3.54
CA THR A 308 -3.89 -16.31 -2.57
C THR A 308 -3.69 -14.79 -2.50
N ASP A 309 -2.52 -14.29 -2.91
CA ASP A 309 -2.15 -12.87 -2.87
C ASP A 309 -1.46 -12.43 -4.16
N MET A 310 -2.10 -11.50 -4.89
CA MET A 310 -1.57 -10.83 -6.09
C MET A 310 -1.49 -9.31 -5.88
N SER A 311 -1.49 -8.85 -4.63
CA SER A 311 -1.45 -7.42 -4.34
C SER A 311 -0.20 -6.77 -4.95
N ASN A 312 -0.39 -5.60 -5.56
CA ASN A 312 0.66 -4.83 -6.23
C ASN A 312 1.44 -5.57 -7.34
N MET A 313 0.95 -6.70 -7.85
CA MET A 313 1.72 -7.56 -8.78
C MET A 313 2.28 -6.78 -9.98
N PHE A 314 1.51 -5.86 -10.56
CA PHE A 314 1.91 -5.03 -11.70
C PHE A 314 1.99 -3.53 -11.36
N SER A 315 1.93 -3.17 -10.07
CA SER A 315 1.90 -1.77 -9.66
C SER A 315 3.11 -1.00 -10.20
N ASN A 316 2.88 0.19 -10.76
CA ASN A 316 3.86 1.07 -11.40
C ASN A 316 4.57 0.45 -12.64
N CYS A 317 3.96 -0.49 -13.35
CA CYS A 317 4.40 -0.93 -14.68
C CYS A 317 4.01 0.09 -15.77
N ASN A 318 4.72 1.22 -15.80
CA ASN A 318 4.32 2.41 -16.54
C ASN A 318 4.42 2.34 -18.06
N LYS A 319 5.05 1.32 -18.65
CA LYS A 319 5.22 1.18 -20.11
C LYS A 319 4.35 0.10 -20.75
N ILE A 320 3.80 -0.82 -19.96
CA ILE A 320 2.95 -1.89 -20.48
C ILE A 320 1.67 -1.27 -21.05
N LEU A 321 1.39 -1.56 -22.33
CA LEU A 321 0.21 -1.05 -23.02
C LEU A 321 -1.02 -1.96 -22.83
N THR A 322 -0.79 -3.27 -22.81
CA THR A 322 -1.83 -4.31 -22.70
C THR A 322 -1.32 -5.45 -21.83
N LEU A 323 -2.21 -6.07 -21.07
CA LEU A 323 -1.94 -7.31 -20.33
C LEU A 323 -3.01 -8.34 -20.68
N ASP A 324 -2.59 -9.51 -21.14
CA ASP A 324 -3.48 -10.66 -21.30
C ASP A 324 -3.33 -11.59 -20.10
N LEU A 325 -4.37 -11.70 -19.28
CA LEU A 325 -4.40 -12.54 -18.08
C LEU A 325 -5.43 -13.67 -18.19
N SER A 326 -5.83 -14.07 -19.41
CA SER A 326 -6.84 -15.12 -19.60
C SER A 326 -6.45 -16.49 -19.05
N SER A 327 -5.15 -16.72 -18.77
CA SER A 327 -4.64 -17.94 -18.12
C SER A 327 -4.82 -17.94 -16.60
N PHE A 328 -5.17 -16.80 -15.99
CA PHE A 328 -5.21 -16.68 -14.53
C PHE A 328 -6.48 -17.30 -13.96
N ASP A 329 -6.31 -18.25 -13.04
CA ASP A 329 -7.35 -18.71 -12.12
C ASP A 329 -7.20 -17.96 -10.79
N THR A 330 -8.14 -17.08 -10.47
CA THR A 330 -8.14 -16.30 -9.22
C THR A 330 -9.11 -16.84 -8.16
N SER A 331 -9.64 -18.05 -8.33
CA SER A 331 -10.69 -18.65 -7.48
C SER A 331 -10.27 -18.86 -6.02
N ASN A 332 -8.97 -18.83 -5.73
CA ASN A 332 -8.40 -18.87 -4.38
C ASN A 332 -7.77 -17.55 -3.93
N THR A 333 -7.77 -16.52 -4.79
CA THR A 333 -7.18 -15.22 -4.48
C THR A 333 -8.05 -14.45 -3.47
N LYS A 334 -7.41 -13.90 -2.45
CA LYS A 334 -8.05 -13.09 -1.39
C LYS A 334 -7.73 -11.60 -1.52
N ASN A 335 -6.56 -11.27 -2.08
CA ASN A 335 -6.05 -9.91 -2.14
C ASN A 335 -5.63 -9.52 -3.56
N LEU A 336 -6.35 -8.56 -4.15
CA LEU A 336 -6.06 -7.92 -5.44
C LEU A 336 -5.71 -6.43 -5.28
N SER A 337 -5.44 -5.99 -4.04
CA SER A 337 -5.20 -4.57 -3.75
C SER A 337 -4.04 -4.04 -4.60
N SER A 338 -4.25 -2.87 -5.21
CA SER A 338 -3.24 -2.18 -6.01
C SER A 338 -2.63 -2.99 -7.16
N MET A 339 -3.26 -4.08 -7.62
CA MET A 339 -2.67 -5.00 -8.60
C MET A 339 -2.16 -4.28 -9.85
N PHE A 340 -2.90 -3.30 -10.37
CA PHE A 340 -2.54 -2.48 -11.53
C PHE A 340 -2.29 -1.00 -11.17
N SER A 341 -2.11 -0.69 -9.88
CA SER A 341 -1.95 0.69 -9.42
C SER A 341 -0.83 1.41 -10.17
N SER A 342 -1.11 2.62 -10.62
CA SER A 342 -0.24 3.49 -11.41
C SER A 342 0.28 2.87 -12.71
N CYS A 343 -0.41 1.93 -13.34
CA CYS A 343 -0.07 1.46 -14.71
C CYS A 343 -0.47 2.52 -15.75
N LYS A 344 0.28 3.64 -15.80
CA LYS A 344 -0.16 4.87 -16.50
C LYS A 344 -0.38 4.74 -18.00
N LYS A 345 0.29 3.79 -18.68
CA LYS A 345 0.16 3.52 -20.12
C LYS A 345 -0.76 2.35 -20.47
N LEU A 346 -1.26 1.62 -19.46
CA LEU A 346 -2.15 0.48 -19.68
C LEU A 346 -3.46 0.98 -20.30
N THR A 347 -3.76 0.49 -21.50
CA THR A 347 -4.95 0.87 -22.29
C THR A 347 -6.07 -0.16 -22.17
N THR A 348 -5.70 -1.44 -22.09
CA THR A 348 -6.61 -2.58 -21.90
C THR A 348 -5.96 -3.65 -21.02
N VAL A 349 -6.78 -4.42 -20.33
CA VAL A 349 -6.38 -5.61 -19.59
C VAL A 349 -7.45 -6.68 -19.77
N ASN A 350 -7.03 -7.90 -20.13
CA ASN A 350 -7.95 -9.02 -20.24
C ASN A 350 -8.12 -9.69 -18.87
N LEU A 351 -9.30 -9.56 -18.28
CA LEU A 351 -9.67 -10.12 -16.98
C LEU A 351 -10.74 -11.22 -17.09
N SER A 352 -10.97 -11.75 -18.30
CA SER A 352 -12.11 -12.63 -18.57
C SER A 352 -12.14 -13.91 -17.74
N SER A 353 -10.99 -14.39 -17.25
CA SER A 353 -10.88 -15.59 -16.43
C SER A 353 -11.00 -15.35 -14.92
N PHE A 354 -11.09 -14.08 -14.48
CA PHE A 354 -11.08 -13.76 -13.05
C PHE A 354 -12.35 -14.26 -12.37
N ASN A 355 -12.18 -15.11 -11.37
CA ASN A 355 -13.19 -15.44 -10.38
C ASN A 355 -12.83 -14.75 -9.06
N THR A 356 -13.56 -13.70 -8.69
CA THR A 356 -13.24 -12.90 -7.49
C THR A 356 -14.10 -13.23 -6.28
N SER A 357 -14.83 -14.36 -6.28
CA SER A 357 -15.81 -14.67 -5.22
C SER A 357 -15.22 -14.79 -3.81
N LYS A 358 -13.91 -15.01 -3.70
CA LYS A 358 -13.17 -15.08 -2.42
C LYS A 358 -12.33 -13.84 -2.10
N VAL A 359 -12.31 -12.85 -3.00
CA VAL A 359 -11.50 -11.64 -2.81
C VAL A 359 -12.16 -10.75 -1.78
N THR A 360 -11.40 -10.39 -0.74
CA THR A 360 -11.86 -9.48 0.32
C THR A 360 -11.24 -8.09 0.21
N GLN A 361 -10.06 -7.97 -0.42
CA GLN A 361 -9.31 -6.72 -0.57
C GLN A 361 -9.15 -6.33 -2.05
N MET A 362 -9.76 -5.20 -2.46
CA MET A 362 -9.65 -4.62 -3.81
C MET A 362 -9.26 -3.13 -3.81
N THR A 363 -8.79 -2.62 -2.67
CA THR A 363 -8.35 -1.22 -2.52
C THR A 363 -7.37 -0.85 -3.63
N ALA A 364 -7.60 0.28 -4.29
CA ALA A 364 -6.69 0.87 -5.27
C ALA A 364 -6.32 -0.02 -6.49
N MET A 365 -7.11 -1.06 -6.82
CA MET A 365 -6.77 -2.05 -7.86
C MET A 365 -6.37 -1.42 -9.20
N PHE A 366 -7.06 -0.36 -9.65
CA PHE A 366 -6.79 0.39 -10.88
C PHE A 366 -6.39 1.86 -10.63
N TYR A 367 -5.93 2.19 -9.42
CA TYR A 367 -5.52 3.54 -9.04
C TYR A 367 -4.55 4.16 -10.07
N TYR A 368 -4.76 5.40 -10.51
CA TYR A 368 -3.98 6.11 -11.54
C TYR A 368 -3.67 5.30 -12.82
N CYS A 369 -4.59 4.45 -13.28
CA CYS A 369 -4.53 3.86 -14.63
C CYS A 369 -5.01 4.88 -15.68
N ASN A 370 -4.24 5.96 -15.86
CA ASN A 370 -4.68 7.14 -16.60
C ASN A 370 -5.03 6.90 -18.08
N SER A 371 -4.49 5.85 -18.70
CA SER A 371 -4.69 5.53 -20.13
C SER A 371 -5.75 4.45 -20.36
N LEU A 372 -6.36 3.90 -19.32
CA LEU A 372 -7.34 2.83 -19.45
C LEU A 372 -8.60 3.37 -20.14
N VAL A 373 -8.96 2.79 -21.29
CA VAL A 373 -10.09 3.26 -22.12
C VAL A 373 -11.31 2.36 -21.95
N ASN A 374 -11.09 1.06 -21.77
CA ASN A 374 -12.13 0.07 -21.52
C ASN A 374 -11.68 -0.86 -20.39
N LEU A 375 -12.65 -1.30 -19.58
CA LEU A 375 -12.43 -2.24 -18.50
C LEU A 375 -13.68 -3.13 -18.36
N ASP A 376 -13.53 -4.39 -18.77
CA ASP A 376 -14.59 -5.39 -18.60
C ASP A 376 -14.48 -6.01 -17.19
N LEU A 377 -15.54 -5.84 -16.41
CA LEU A 377 -15.65 -6.35 -15.04
C LEU A 377 -16.83 -7.32 -14.87
N SER A 378 -17.44 -7.82 -15.96
CA SER A 378 -18.68 -8.60 -15.89
C SER A 378 -18.58 -9.86 -15.01
N ASN A 379 -17.39 -10.44 -14.90
CA ASN A 379 -17.12 -11.66 -14.12
C ASN A 379 -16.77 -11.40 -12.65
N PHE A 380 -16.66 -10.14 -12.23
CA PHE A 380 -16.38 -9.82 -10.84
C PHE A 380 -17.55 -10.16 -9.92
N ASN A 381 -17.26 -10.85 -8.84
CA ASN A 381 -18.13 -11.01 -7.68
C ASN A 381 -17.48 -10.29 -6.50
N THR A 382 -18.10 -9.20 -6.05
CA THR A 382 -17.56 -8.37 -4.97
C THR A 382 -18.21 -8.61 -3.61
N SER A 383 -19.03 -9.66 -3.47
CA SER A 383 -19.84 -9.92 -2.26
C SER A 383 -19.04 -10.13 -0.96
N GLN A 384 -17.73 -10.37 -1.06
CA GLN A 384 -16.83 -10.52 0.09
C GLN A 384 -15.92 -9.31 0.33
N VAL A 385 -15.98 -8.29 -0.55
CA VAL A 385 -15.11 -7.12 -0.48
C VAL A 385 -15.56 -6.18 0.64
N THR A 386 -14.62 -5.75 1.47
CA THR A 386 -14.89 -4.84 2.60
C THR A 386 -14.41 -3.40 2.36
N SER A 387 -13.47 -3.21 1.41
CA SER A 387 -13.00 -1.89 0.98
C SER A 387 -12.78 -1.86 -0.53
N MET A 388 -13.32 -0.82 -1.15
CA MET A 388 -13.10 -0.46 -2.56
C MET A 388 -12.47 0.92 -2.69
N SER A 389 -11.84 1.42 -1.62
CA SER A 389 -11.25 2.75 -1.59
C SER A 389 -10.26 2.94 -2.74
N ASN A 390 -10.36 4.07 -3.44
CA ASN A 390 -9.50 4.44 -4.57
C ASN A 390 -9.49 3.44 -5.75
N MET A 391 -10.44 2.49 -5.85
CA MET A 391 -10.34 1.39 -6.84
C MET A 391 -10.16 1.88 -8.28
N PHE A 392 -10.84 2.96 -8.67
CA PHE A 392 -10.75 3.56 -10.01
C PHE A 392 -10.26 5.01 -9.98
N ASN A 393 -9.73 5.48 -8.85
CA ASN A 393 -9.24 6.86 -8.74
C ASN A 393 -8.17 7.13 -9.80
N GLY A 394 -8.33 8.18 -10.60
CA GLY A 394 -7.38 8.59 -11.63
C GLY A 394 -7.46 7.80 -12.93
N CYS A 395 -8.52 7.01 -13.15
CA CYS A 395 -8.83 6.36 -14.43
C CYS A 395 -9.37 7.37 -15.46
N ASN A 396 -8.56 8.39 -15.77
CA ASN A 396 -8.97 9.61 -16.47
C ASN A 396 -9.58 9.39 -17.87
N LYS A 397 -9.29 8.26 -18.53
CA LYS A 397 -9.71 7.97 -19.91
C LYS A 397 -10.93 7.05 -20.01
N LEU A 398 -11.42 6.49 -18.90
CA LEU A 398 -12.68 5.75 -18.90
C LEU A 398 -13.84 6.72 -19.19
N SER A 399 -14.56 6.49 -20.27
CA SER A 399 -15.80 7.21 -20.60
C SER A 399 -17.05 6.51 -20.04
N THR A 400 -16.97 5.19 -19.88
CA THR A 400 -18.00 4.31 -19.35
C THR A 400 -17.36 3.27 -18.44
N LEU A 401 -18.11 2.81 -17.45
CA LEU A 401 -17.70 1.73 -16.56
C LEU A 401 -18.97 1.00 -16.10
N ASP A 402 -19.05 -0.31 -16.36
CA ASP A 402 -20.18 -1.13 -15.89
C ASP A 402 -19.85 -1.71 -14.51
N LEU A 403 -20.65 -1.33 -13.51
CA LEU A 403 -20.57 -1.82 -12.13
C LEU A 403 -21.87 -2.53 -11.71
N SER A 404 -22.77 -2.86 -12.65
CA SER A 404 -24.09 -3.43 -12.33
C SER A 404 -24.04 -4.78 -11.60
N ASN A 405 -22.93 -5.52 -11.70
CA ASN A 405 -22.70 -6.78 -11.00
C ASN A 405 -22.08 -6.60 -9.60
N PHE A 406 -21.72 -5.38 -9.20
CA PHE A 406 -21.07 -5.14 -7.92
C PHE A 406 -22.08 -5.28 -6.78
N ASN A 407 -21.81 -6.22 -5.88
CA ASN A 407 -22.47 -6.32 -4.57
C ASN A 407 -21.58 -5.63 -3.53
N THR A 408 -22.05 -4.51 -2.99
CA THR A 408 -21.30 -3.70 -2.00
C THR A 408 -21.79 -3.86 -0.57
N SER A 409 -22.66 -4.84 -0.29
CA SER A 409 -23.31 -5.01 1.02
C SER A 409 -22.35 -5.17 2.20
N LYS A 410 -21.11 -5.61 1.96
CA LYS A 410 -20.05 -5.72 2.99
C LYS A 410 -19.04 -4.56 2.99
N VAL A 411 -19.16 -3.62 2.05
CA VAL A 411 -18.20 -2.52 1.92
C VAL A 411 -18.40 -1.52 3.06
N ILE A 412 -17.30 -1.19 3.74
CA ILE A 412 -17.23 -0.21 4.82
C ILE A 412 -16.56 1.08 4.34
N MET A 413 -15.56 0.96 3.44
CA MET A 413 -14.74 2.07 2.94
C MET A 413 -14.86 2.19 1.42
N MET A 414 -15.34 3.34 0.95
CA MET A 414 -15.59 3.65 -0.47
C MET A 414 -15.06 5.04 -0.85
N GLU A 415 -14.15 5.61 -0.05
CA GLU A 415 -13.55 6.90 -0.35
C GLU A 415 -12.79 6.89 -1.67
N ASN A 416 -12.89 8.00 -2.39
CA ASN A 416 -12.25 8.21 -3.69
C ASN A 416 -12.56 7.14 -4.76
N LEU A 417 -13.67 6.38 -4.68
CA LEU A 417 -13.92 5.27 -5.61
C LEU A 417 -13.71 5.66 -7.10
N LEU A 418 -14.25 6.82 -7.50
CA LEU A 418 -14.21 7.38 -8.85
C LEU A 418 -13.52 8.76 -8.89
N TYR A 419 -12.67 9.08 -7.92
CA TYR A 419 -11.94 10.34 -7.88
C TYR A 419 -11.14 10.56 -9.18
N ASP A 420 -11.14 11.77 -9.73
CA ASP A 420 -10.43 12.11 -10.98
C ASP A 420 -10.82 11.26 -12.21
N CYS A 421 -11.98 10.60 -12.22
CA CYS A 421 -12.55 9.98 -13.41
C CYS A 421 -13.12 11.05 -14.37
N TYR A 422 -12.25 11.97 -14.85
CA TYR A 422 -12.65 13.18 -15.57
C TYR A 422 -13.53 12.94 -16.79
N ASN A 423 -13.30 11.83 -17.51
CA ASN A 423 -14.00 11.56 -18.77
C ASN A 423 -15.28 10.73 -18.63
N LEU A 424 -15.58 10.24 -17.43
CA LEU A 424 -16.75 9.39 -17.17
C LEU A 424 -18.03 10.18 -17.45
N GLU A 425 -18.84 9.69 -18.38
CA GLU A 425 -20.06 10.38 -18.84
C GLU A 425 -21.31 9.89 -18.09
N ASN A 426 -21.34 8.61 -17.76
CA ASN A 426 -22.42 7.96 -17.04
C ASN A 426 -21.86 6.82 -16.18
N ILE A 427 -22.60 6.47 -15.14
CA ILE A 427 -22.29 5.36 -14.25
C ILE A 427 -23.58 4.76 -13.70
N ASN A 428 -23.70 3.44 -13.76
CA ASN A 428 -24.82 2.73 -13.15
C ASN A 428 -24.40 2.20 -11.77
N LEU A 429 -25.08 2.66 -10.73
CA LEU A 429 -24.83 2.29 -9.33
C LEU A 429 -26.03 1.58 -8.68
N GLY A 430 -27.03 1.15 -9.47
CA GLY A 430 -28.27 0.59 -8.95
C GLY A 430 -28.12 -0.69 -8.11
N SER A 431 -26.99 -1.41 -8.26
CA SER A 431 -26.68 -2.61 -7.47
C SER A 431 -26.01 -2.30 -6.12
N PHE A 432 -25.62 -1.05 -5.87
CA PHE A 432 -24.87 -0.69 -4.67
C PHE A 432 -25.80 -0.74 -3.45
N ASP A 433 -25.40 -1.53 -2.46
CA ASP A 433 -25.92 -1.48 -1.10
C ASP A 433 -24.90 -0.78 -0.22
N THR A 434 -25.20 0.45 0.20
CA THR A 434 -24.29 1.26 1.03
C THR A 434 -24.61 1.20 2.52
N THR A 435 -25.48 0.28 2.95
CA THR A 435 -25.95 0.19 4.35
C THR A 435 -24.81 0.19 5.37
N ASN A 436 -23.68 -0.45 5.07
CA ASN A 436 -22.54 -0.59 5.98
C ASN A 436 -21.41 0.42 5.74
N VAL A 437 -21.55 1.32 4.77
CA VAL A 437 -20.49 2.26 4.41
C VAL A 437 -20.36 3.34 5.48
N ILE A 438 -19.13 3.58 5.93
CA ILE A 438 -18.78 4.61 6.91
C ILE A 438 -18.12 5.82 6.21
N ASN A 439 -17.35 5.58 5.15
CA ASN A 439 -16.58 6.61 4.45
C ASN A 439 -16.95 6.70 2.97
N MET A 440 -17.50 7.84 2.55
CA MET A 440 -17.82 8.20 1.17
C MET A 440 -17.06 9.46 0.70
N SER A 441 -16.04 9.90 1.44
CA SER A 441 -15.32 11.11 1.11
C SER A 441 -14.74 11.03 -0.30
N SER A 442 -14.96 12.10 -1.08
CA SER A 442 -14.41 12.29 -2.41
C SER A 442 -14.79 11.21 -3.44
N MET A 443 -15.86 10.44 -3.19
CA MET A 443 -16.27 9.31 -4.03
C MET A 443 -16.40 9.67 -5.53
N PHE A 444 -16.96 10.85 -5.84
CA PHE A 444 -17.16 11.34 -7.21
C PHE A 444 -16.36 12.61 -7.52
N ASN A 445 -15.40 12.97 -6.67
CA ASN A 445 -14.66 14.22 -6.84
C ASN A 445 -13.98 14.24 -8.23
N ASN A 446 -14.09 15.37 -8.92
CA ASN A 446 -13.54 15.58 -10.25
C ASN A 446 -14.13 14.69 -11.36
N CYS A 447 -15.32 14.10 -11.17
CA CYS A 447 -16.10 13.49 -12.25
C CYS A 447 -16.74 14.56 -13.16
N LYS A 448 -15.90 15.32 -13.87
CA LYS A 448 -16.26 16.58 -14.55
C LYS A 448 -17.26 16.44 -15.69
N ARG A 449 -17.41 15.24 -16.27
CA ARG A 449 -18.30 14.97 -17.41
C ARG A 449 -19.60 14.28 -17.05
N LEU A 450 -19.80 13.82 -15.81
CA LEU A 450 -21.08 13.27 -15.38
C LEU A 450 -22.17 14.35 -15.51
N THR A 451 -23.21 14.05 -16.26
CA THR A 451 -24.38 14.94 -16.43
C THR A 451 -25.50 14.61 -15.46
N SER A 452 -25.57 13.36 -15.01
CA SER A 452 -26.53 12.84 -14.05
C SER A 452 -25.88 11.78 -13.18
N LEU A 453 -26.42 11.58 -11.98
CA LEU A 453 -25.97 10.56 -11.05
C LEU A 453 -27.19 10.03 -10.29
N ASP A 454 -27.57 8.79 -10.54
CA ASP A 454 -28.62 8.11 -9.76
C ASP A 454 -27.97 7.44 -8.54
N ILE A 455 -28.33 7.97 -7.37
CA ILE A 455 -27.89 7.52 -6.05
C ILE A 455 -29.10 7.35 -5.12
N SER A 456 -30.30 7.16 -5.70
CA SER A 456 -31.53 6.98 -4.95
C SER A 456 -31.50 5.73 -4.06
N ASN A 457 -30.71 4.71 -4.41
CA ASN A 457 -30.52 3.50 -3.62
C ASN A 457 -29.54 3.65 -2.45
N PHE A 458 -28.85 4.78 -2.31
CA PHE A 458 -27.84 4.96 -1.27
C PHE A 458 -28.50 5.10 0.10
N LYS A 459 -28.11 4.24 1.03
CA LYS A 459 -28.44 4.29 2.46
C LYS A 459 -27.24 4.85 3.21
N THR A 460 -27.38 6.03 3.80
CA THR A 460 -26.24 6.77 4.39
C THR A 460 -26.26 6.89 5.91
N SER A 461 -27.19 6.22 6.60
CA SER A 461 -27.37 6.35 8.05
C SER A 461 -26.12 5.99 8.87
N ASN A 462 -25.21 5.17 8.34
CA ASN A 462 -23.94 4.81 8.99
C ASN A 462 -22.74 5.66 8.54
N VAL A 463 -22.93 6.53 7.56
CA VAL A 463 -21.84 7.33 6.97
C VAL A 463 -21.41 8.43 7.95
N ARG A 464 -20.09 8.56 8.14
CA ARG A 464 -19.47 9.58 9.00
C ARG A 464 -18.72 10.65 8.22
N TYR A 465 -18.18 10.29 7.05
CA TYR A 465 -17.33 11.15 6.24
C TYR A 465 -17.92 11.33 4.83
N MET A 466 -18.26 12.57 4.46
CA MET A 466 -18.80 12.96 3.15
C MET A 466 -17.98 14.10 2.52
N ASP A 467 -16.75 14.32 2.97
CA ASP A 467 -15.89 15.41 2.52
C ASP A 467 -15.69 15.33 1.02
N TYR A 468 -15.93 16.43 0.30
CA TYR A 468 -15.71 16.53 -1.14
C TYR A 468 -16.42 15.47 -1.99
N MET A 469 -17.46 14.79 -1.48
CA MET A 469 -18.11 13.65 -2.14
C MET A 469 -18.49 13.95 -3.59
N PHE A 470 -18.98 15.16 -3.87
CA PHE A 470 -19.40 15.61 -5.20
C PHE A 470 -18.55 16.75 -5.77
N ALA A 471 -17.41 17.07 -5.15
CA ALA A 471 -16.61 18.22 -5.54
C ALA A 471 -16.21 18.17 -7.04
N HIS A 472 -16.26 19.31 -7.71
CA HIS A 472 -15.92 19.46 -9.13
C HIS A 472 -16.71 18.58 -10.11
N CYS A 473 -17.90 18.10 -9.73
CA CYS A 473 -18.89 17.53 -10.65
C CYS A 473 -19.54 18.64 -11.51
N ASN A 474 -18.76 19.24 -12.40
CA ASN A 474 -19.07 20.49 -13.09
C ASN A 474 -20.27 20.45 -14.04
N LYS A 475 -20.74 19.26 -14.43
CA LYS A 475 -21.82 19.07 -15.42
C LYS A 475 -23.13 18.56 -14.82
N ILE A 476 -23.14 18.19 -13.54
CA ILE A 476 -24.35 17.80 -12.84
C ILE A 476 -25.16 19.05 -12.51
N SER A 477 -26.40 19.14 -13.03
CA SER A 477 -27.30 20.26 -12.79
C SER A 477 -28.12 20.14 -11.51
N THR A 478 -28.44 18.91 -11.13
CA THR A 478 -29.27 18.56 -9.96
C THR A 478 -28.80 17.24 -9.37
N LEU A 479 -28.92 17.09 -8.05
CA LEU A 479 -28.71 15.83 -7.32
C LEU A 479 -29.95 15.53 -6.49
N ASP A 480 -30.47 14.31 -6.59
CA ASP A 480 -31.49 13.83 -5.66
C ASP A 480 -30.80 13.23 -4.43
N LEU A 481 -30.91 13.93 -3.31
CA LEU A 481 -30.34 13.54 -2.02
C LEU A 481 -31.44 13.24 -0.97
N SER A 482 -32.68 13.05 -1.40
CA SER A 482 -33.84 12.88 -0.51
C SER A 482 -33.71 11.67 0.44
N ASN A 483 -33.00 10.62 0.02
CA ASN A 483 -32.76 9.41 0.82
C ASN A 483 -31.55 9.50 1.75
N PHE A 484 -30.80 10.61 1.74
CA PHE A 484 -29.62 10.76 2.59
C PHE A 484 -30.04 11.01 4.04
N ASP A 485 -29.66 10.11 4.93
CA ASP A 485 -29.60 10.35 6.37
C ASP A 485 -28.18 10.79 6.73
N THR A 486 -28.02 12.05 7.15
CA THR A 486 -26.71 12.61 7.54
C THR A 486 -26.53 12.72 9.05
N SER A 487 -27.42 12.12 9.85
CA SER A 487 -27.43 12.29 11.32
C SER A 487 -26.17 11.79 12.04
N ASN A 488 -25.37 10.95 11.37
CA ASN A 488 -24.08 10.44 11.86
C ASN A 488 -22.86 11.08 11.17
N VAL A 489 -23.06 11.98 10.22
CA VAL A 489 -21.97 12.65 9.50
C VAL A 489 -21.29 13.65 10.44
N THR A 490 -19.96 13.54 10.54
CA THR A 490 -19.13 14.42 11.37
C THR A 490 -18.41 15.50 10.56
N THR A 491 -18.32 15.34 9.25
CA THR A 491 -17.66 16.31 8.36
C THR A 491 -18.27 16.32 6.96
N MET A 492 -18.48 17.53 6.44
CA MET A 492 -19.05 17.82 5.11
C MET A 492 -18.16 18.83 4.35
N ALA A 493 -16.89 18.93 4.73
CA ALA A 493 -15.91 19.80 4.12
C ALA A 493 -15.91 19.66 2.59
N GLY A 494 -16.16 20.75 1.88
CA GLY A 494 -16.11 20.81 0.43
C GLY A 494 -17.10 19.89 -0.30
N MET A 495 -18.16 19.37 0.34
CA MET A 495 -19.06 18.37 -0.26
C MET A 495 -19.54 18.72 -1.68
N PHE A 496 -19.80 19.99 -1.96
CA PHE A 496 -20.19 20.51 -3.28
C PHE A 496 -19.16 21.50 -3.87
N TYR A 497 -17.91 21.47 -3.40
CA TYR A 497 -16.85 22.37 -3.80
C TYR A 497 -16.69 22.42 -5.33
N GLY A 498 -16.86 23.61 -5.90
CA GLY A 498 -16.68 23.87 -7.32
C GLY A 498 -17.69 23.15 -8.23
N CYS A 499 -18.87 22.77 -7.73
CA CYS A 499 -19.96 22.22 -8.55
C CYS A 499 -20.59 23.31 -9.45
N LYS A 500 -19.89 23.70 -10.51
CA LYS A 500 -20.28 24.80 -11.40
C LYS A 500 -21.52 24.53 -12.28
N GLY A 501 -21.97 23.29 -12.35
CA GLY A 501 -23.18 22.91 -13.08
C GLY A 501 -24.43 22.99 -12.22
N LEU A 502 -24.28 22.98 -10.89
CA LEU A 502 -25.39 22.79 -9.96
C LEU A 502 -26.25 24.05 -9.92
N THR A 503 -27.49 23.91 -10.40
CA THR A 503 -28.47 25.01 -10.48
C THR A 503 -29.56 24.89 -9.42
N ASN A 504 -29.82 23.68 -8.93
CA ASN A 504 -30.77 23.43 -7.85
C ASN A 504 -30.27 22.28 -6.96
N LEU A 505 -30.50 22.40 -5.66
CA LEU A 505 -30.10 21.41 -4.66
C LEU A 505 -31.11 21.44 -3.50
N ASN A 506 -31.73 20.30 -3.21
CA ASN A 506 -32.57 20.12 -2.02
C ASN A 506 -31.80 19.30 -0.98
N ILE A 507 -31.59 19.90 0.20
CA ILE A 507 -30.87 19.31 1.34
C ILE A 507 -31.63 19.52 2.66
N ASN A 508 -32.95 19.71 2.59
CA ASN A 508 -33.78 19.99 3.76
C ASN A 508 -33.86 18.79 4.73
N ASN A 509 -33.52 17.58 4.26
CA ASN A 509 -33.40 16.36 5.05
C ASN A 509 -32.07 16.25 5.82
N PHE A 510 -31.08 17.13 5.57
CA PHE A 510 -29.78 17.03 6.22
C PHE A 510 -29.90 17.36 7.72
N ASN A 511 -29.39 16.45 8.55
CA ASN A 511 -29.15 16.69 9.96
C ASN A 511 -27.65 16.93 10.17
N THR A 512 -27.28 18.16 10.54
CA THR A 512 -25.87 18.57 10.68
C THR A 512 -25.40 18.67 12.13
N GLN A 513 -26.19 18.19 13.11
CA GLN A 513 -25.90 18.41 14.54
C GLN A 513 -24.53 17.88 15.00
N LYS A 514 -23.97 16.86 14.33
CA LYS A 514 -22.67 16.25 14.64
C LYS A 514 -21.54 16.79 13.76
N VAL A 515 -21.84 17.63 12.78
CA VAL A 515 -20.85 18.13 11.83
C VAL A 515 -19.96 19.16 12.52
N THR A 516 -18.64 18.96 12.45
CA THR A 516 -17.66 19.86 13.05
C THR A 516 -16.90 20.70 12.02
N ASP A 517 -16.92 20.30 10.75
CA ASP A 517 -16.22 20.97 9.64
C ASP A 517 -17.15 21.12 8.44
N MET A 518 -17.36 22.37 8.02
CA MET A 518 -18.13 22.79 6.84
C MET A 518 -17.30 23.67 5.91
N ASN A 519 -15.97 23.62 6.02
CA ASN A 519 -15.11 24.45 5.18
C ASN A 519 -15.40 24.20 3.69
N ARG A 520 -15.38 25.25 2.87
CA ARG A 520 -15.60 25.18 1.41
C ARG A 520 -16.86 24.45 0.94
N MET A 521 -17.85 24.14 1.79
CA MET A 521 -18.96 23.23 1.48
C MET A 521 -19.68 23.59 0.17
N PHE A 522 -19.89 24.90 -0.09
CA PHE A 522 -20.51 25.43 -1.30
C PHE A 522 -19.56 26.30 -2.12
N TYR A 523 -18.26 26.32 -1.83
CA TYR A 523 -17.34 27.24 -2.51
C TYR A 523 -17.39 27.05 -4.04
N GLY A 524 -17.48 28.14 -4.78
CA GLY A 524 -17.47 28.16 -6.23
C GLY A 524 -18.70 27.52 -6.89
N CYS A 525 -19.78 27.30 -6.13
CA CYS A 525 -21.06 26.84 -6.68
C CYS A 525 -21.78 27.94 -7.47
N THR A 526 -22.55 27.55 -8.48
CA THR A 526 -23.36 28.47 -9.29
C THR A 526 -24.78 28.68 -8.77
N LEU A 527 -25.12 28.06 -7.63
CA LEU A 527 -26.41 28.22 -6.97
C LEU A 527 -26.70 29.70 -6.70
N THR A 528 -27.93 30.14 -7.01
CA THR A 528 -28.42 31.49 -6.73
C THR A 528 -29.11 31.61 -5.38
N SER A 529 -29.60 30.48 -4.86
CA SER A 529 -30.26 30.33 -3.57
C SER A 529 -30.05 28.91 -3.04
N ILE A 530 -30.08 28.75 -1.72
CA ILE A 530 -30.08 27.45 -1.05
C ILE A 530 -30.88 27.57 0.24
N ASP A 531 -31.74 26.60 0.52
CA ASP A 531 -32.40 26.47 1.83
C ASP A 531 -31.48 25.65 2.75
N ILE A 532 -31.02 26.30 3.82
CA ILE A 532 -30.15 25.72 4.86
C ILE A 532 -30.72 26.01 6.25
N SER A 533 -32.03 26.28 6.33
CA SER A 533 -32.73 26.58 7.59
C SER A 533 -32.74 25.40 8.58
N ASN A 534 -32.55 24.17 8.07
CA ASN A 534 -32.43 22.94 8.85
C ASN A 534 -31.04 22.72 9.47
N PHE A 535 -30.02 23.50 9.09
CA PHE A 535 -28.66 23.29 9.58
C PHE A 535 -28.58 23.64 11.07
N ASN A 536 -28.08 22.70 11.87
CA ASN A 536 -27.59 22.96 13.21
C ASN A 536 -26.05 23.05 13.16
N THR A 537 -25.52 24.24 13.41
CA THR A 537 -24.07 24.50 13.34
C THR A 537 -23.39 24.61 14.71
N SER A 538 -24.08 24.27 15.81
CA SER A 538 -23.56 24.47 17.17
C SER A 538 -22.25 23.73 17.48
N SER A 539 -21.94 22.70 16.69
CA SER A 539 -20.71 21.89 16.82
C SER A 539 -19.62 22.25 15.80
N VAL A 540 -19.92 23.14 14.85
CA VAL A 540 -19.00 23.51 13.77
C VAL A 540 -17.87 24.40 14.30
N LYS A 541 -16.64 24.06 13.93
CA LYS A 541 -15.41 24.78 14.31
C LYS A 541 -14.81 25.55 13.14
N ASP A 542 -14.94 25.02 11.93
CA ASP A 542 -14.39 25.63 10.70
C ASP A 542 -15.51 25.90 9.69
N MET A 543 -15.66 27.18 9.33
CA MET A 543 -16.56 27.68 8.27
C MET A 543 -15.78 28.47 7.21
N GLY A 544 -14.45 28.29 7.16
CA GLY A 544 -13.56 28.95 6.20
C GLY A 544 -14.02 28.66 4.77
N GLU A 545 -14.08 29.71 3.96
CA GLU A 545 -14.45 29.63 2.55
C GLU A 545 -15.84 29.01 2.26
N MET A 546 -16.71 28.77 3.26
CA MET A 546 -17.92 27.95 3.11
C MET A 546 -18.81 28.35 1.92
N PHE A 547 -18.95 29.65 1.66
CA PHE A 547 -19.75 30.20 0.57
C PHE A 547 -18.92 30.91 -0.50
N ALA A 548 -17.60 30.95 -0.38
CA ALA A 548 -16.77 31.78 -1.23
C ALA A 548 -16.89 31.47 -2.73
N GLY A 549 -16.88 32.49 -3.57
CA GLY A 549 -17.02 32.39 -5.03
C GLY A 549 -18.41 31.95 -5.50
N SER A 550 -19.39 31.83 -4.60
CA SER A 550 -20.74 31.39 -4.95
C SER A 550 -21.56 32.50 -5.60
N SER A 551 -22.59 32.12 -6.36
CA SER A 551 -23.50 33.04 -7.06
C SER A 551 -24.76 33.42 -6.28
N PHE A 552 -24.77 33.23 -4.96
CA PHE A 552 -25.93 33.54 -4.11
C PHE A 552 -26.30 35.03 -4.19
N ILE A 553 -27.61 35.30 -4.33
CA ILE A 553 -28.16 36.66 -4.29
C ILE A 553 -28.51 37.04 -2.84
N GLN A 554 -29.02 36.07 -2.10
CA GLN A 554 -29.38 36.16 -0.68
C GLN A 554 -29.03 34.84 0.02
N LEU A 555 -28.72 34.92 1.31
CA LEU A 555 -28.46 33.79 2.19
C LEU A 555 -29.18 34.02 3.53
N ASN A 556 -30.00 33.05 3.95
CA ASN A 556 -30.61 33.06 5.28
C ASN A 556 -29.74 32.23 6.23
N LEU A 557 -29.16 32.88 7.23
CA LEU A 557 -28.24 32.27 8.20
C LEU A 557 -28.75 32.39 9.65
N ASN A 558 -30.04 32.68 9.85
CA ASN A 558 -30.59 33.00 11.17
C ASN A 558 -30.48 31.85 12.19
N ASN A 559 -30.41 30.61 11.70
CA ASN A 559 -30.24 29.38 12.49
C ASN A 559 -28.77 29.04 12.80
N PHE A 560 -27.80 29.78 12.26
CA PHE A 560 -26.39 29.50 12.49
C PHE A 560 -25.97 29.89 13.91
N ASN A 561 -25.54 28.90 14.68
CA ASN A 561 -24.80 29.09 15.92
C ASN A 561 -23.30 29.02 15.63
N THR A 562 -22.59 30.13 15.76
CA THR A 562 -21.15 30.23 15.48
C THR A 562 -20.27 30.27 16.74
N SER A 563 -20.84 30.03 17.93
CA SER A 563 -20.13 30.14 19.23
C SER A 563 -18.93 29.19 19.41
N GLN A 564 -18.82 28.16 18.56
CA GLN A 564 -17.69 27.22 18.53
C GLN A 564 -16.73 27.45 17.38
N VAL A 565 -17.05 28.35 16.45
CA VAL A 565 -16.27 28.61 15.24
C VAL A 565 -14.99 29.36 15.59
N THR A 566 -13.86 28.86 15.10
CA THR A 566 -12.55 29.50 15.24
C THR A 566 -12.04 30.08 13.92
N ASN A 567 -12.50 29.56 12.79
CA ASN A 567 -12.09 29.97 11.45
C ASN A 567 -13.28 30.44 10.60
N MET A 568 -13.26 31.72 10.19
CA MET A 568 -14.19 32.33 9.24
C MET A 568 -13.47 33.00 8.06
N SER A 569 -12.19 32.64 7.84
CA SER A 569 -11.41 33.21 6.74
C SER A 569 -12.11 32.97 5.40
N GLN A 570 -12.18 34.01 4.56
CA GLN A 570 -12.79 33.97 3.24
C GLN A 570 -14.24 33.46 3.19
N MET A 571 -15.00 33.39 4.29
CA MET A 571 -16.32 32.72 4.33
C MET A 571 -17.28 33.18 3.21
N PHE A 572 -17.28 34.47 2.87
CA PHE A 572 -18.07 35.07 1.79
C PHE A 572 -17.20 35.69 0.68
N ASN A 573 -15.91 35.36 0.61
CA ASN A 573 -15.00 35.92 -0.39
C ASN A 573 -15.58 35.73 -1.80
N ARG A 574 -15.57 36.76 -2.65
CA ARG A 574 -16.07 36.71 -4.04
C ARG A 574 -17.55 36.35 -4.19
N CYS A 575 -18.38 36.48 -3.15
CA CYS A 575 -19.84 36.46 -3.25
C CYS A 575 -20.38 37.74 -3.92
N SER A 576 -19.96 37.99 -5.17
CA SER A 576 -20.14 39.27 -5.85
C SER A 576 -21.60 39.65 -6.15
N LYS A 577 -22.52 38.68 -6.12
CA LYS A 577 -23.97 38.89 -6.34
C LYS A 577 -24.77 39.07 -5.05
N LEU A 578 -24.16 38.85 -3.89
CA LEU A 578 -24.85 38.94 -2.60
C LEU A 578 -25.18 40.40 -2.31
N THR A 579 -26.47 40.75 -2.21
CA THR A 579 -26.91 42.14 -1.99
C THR A 579 -27.12 42.46 -0.53
N THR A 580 -27.60 41.48 0.24
CA THR A 580 -27.92 41.59 1.66
C THR A 580 -27.44 40.34 2.40
N LEU A 581 -26.99 40.52 3.63
CA LEU A 581 -26.51 39.44 4.49
C LEU A 581 -26.82 39.78 5.95
N ASP A 582 -27.70 39.01 6.58
CA ASP A 582 -27.92 39.09 8.03
C ASP A 582 -27.01 38.09 8.74
N ILE A 583 -26.11 38.63 9.55
CA ILE A 583 -25.14 37.92 10.38
C ILE A 583 -25.16 38.46 11.82
N SER A 584 -26.26 39.11 12.21
CA SER A 584 -26.41 39.69 13.55
C SER A 584 -26.40 38.62 14.65
N SER A 585 -26.73 37.36 14.33
CA SER A 585 -26.68 36.21 15.24
C SER A 585 -25.27 35.65 15.48
N PHE A 586 -24.26 36.07 14.71
CA PHE A 586 -22.94 35.46 14.79
C PHE A 586 -22.23 35.83 16.11
N ASP A 587 -21.96 34.81 16.92
CA ASP A 587 -20.99 34.87 18.02
C ASP A 587 -19.59 34.61 17.47
N THR A 588 -18.69 35.57 17.64
CA THR A 588 -17.32 35.55 17.12
C THR A 588 -16.25 35.51 18.21
N GLN A 589 -16.63 35.36 19.48
CA GLN A 589 -15.70 35.39 20.63
C GLN A 589 -14.56 34.36 20.54
N LYS A 590 -14.75 33.26 19.80
CA LYS A 590 -13.72 32.23 19.59
C LYS A 590 -12.98 32.35 18.26
N VAL A 591 -13.40 33.23 17.37
CA VAL A 591 -12.82 33.36 16.04
C VAL A 591 -11.43 33.98 16.13
N THR A 592 -10.45 33.32 15.52
CA THR A 592 -9.06 33.79 15.44
C THR A 592 -8.66 34.20 14.02
N MET A 593 -9.37 33.71 13.00
CA MET A 593 -9.09 33.94 11.58
C MET A 593 -10.33 34.52 10.86
N MET A 594 -10.20 35.75 10.34
CA MET A 594 -11.24 36.47 9.55
C MET A 594 -10.69 37.14 8.28
N THR A 595 -9.49 36.75 7.84
CA THR A 595 -8.85 37.31 6.64
C THR A 595 -9.75 37.14 5.42
N ASP A 596 -9.89 38.20 4.61
CA ASP A 596 -10.68 38.24 3.37
C ASP A 596 -12.18 37.90 3.51
N MET A 597 -12.76 37.90 4.73
CA MET A 597 -14.10 37.33 5.00
C MET A 597 -15.19 37.81 4.04
N PHE A 598 -15.20 39.10 3.67
CA PHE A 598 -16.14 39.72 2.74
C PHE A 598 -15.45 40.29 1.48
N SER A 599 -14.19 39.96 1.23
CA SER A 599 -13.44 40.48 0.09
C SER A 599 -14.14 40.13 -1.22
N PHE A 600 -14.23 41.07 -2.17
CA PHE A 600 -14.96 40.99 -3.43
C PHE A 600 -16.48 40.78 -3.32
N CYS A 601 -17.13 41.11 -2.19
CA CYS A 601 -18.59 41.21 -2.06
C CYS A 601 -19.12 42.51 -2.72
N ARG A 602 -18.92 42.65 -4.04
CA ARG A 602 -19.12 43.91 -4.77
C ARG A 602 -20.55 44.47 -4.72
N SER A 603 -21.57 43.63 -4.54
CA SER A 603 -22.99 44.04 -4.53
C SER A 603 -23.56 44.30 -3.14
N LEU A 604 -22.81 44.03 -2.06
CA LEU A 604 -23.31 44.14 -0.70
C LEU A 604 -23.50 45.62 -0.33
N THR A 605 -24.72 46.00 0.07
CA THR A 605 -25.07 47.42 0.33
C THR A 605 -24.94 47.82 1.79
N SER A 606 -25.10 46.86 2.71
CA SER A 606 -25.02 47.08 4.15
C SER A 606 -24.58 45.81 4.87
N LEU A 607 -23.96 45.96 6.03
CA LEU A 607 -23.58 44.84 6.89
C LEU A 607 -23.65 45.27 8.36
N ASN A 608 -24.36 44.49 9.17
CA ASN A 608 -24.41 44.72 10.62
C ASN A 608 -23.36 43.86 11.33
N LEU A 609 -22.39 44.51 11.97
CA LEU A 609 -21.26 43.87 12.66
C LEU A 609 -21.21 44.23 14.16
N SER A 610 -22.28 44.79 14.71
CA SER A 610 -22.29 45.31 16.10
C SER A 610 -21.98 44.26 17.16
N ASN A 611 -22.24 42.98 16.86
CA ASN A 611 -22.06 41.85 17.79
C ASN A 611 -20.70 41.15 17.64
N PHE A 612 -19.84 41.61 16.73
CA PHE A 612 -18.55 40.97 16.49
C PHE A 612 -17.56 41.26 17.64
N ASP A 613 -17.05 40.21 18.26
CA ASP A 613 -15.91 40.25 19.19
C ASP A 613 -14.65 39.81 18.45
N THR A 614 -13.79 40.77 18.16
CA THR A 614 -12.54 40.54 17.42
C THR A 614 -11.31 40.45 18.33
N SER A 615 -11.50 40.32 19.65
CA SER A 615 -10.42 40.35 20.64
C SER A 615 -9.35 39.25 20.46
N LYS A 616 -9.67 38.20 19.69
CA LYS A 616 -8.75 37.08 19.38
C LYS A 616 -8.26 37.09 17.93
N VAL A 617 -8.64 38.06 17.12
CA VAL A 617 -8.28 38.12 15.70
C VAL A 617 -6.97 38.89 15.51
N ILE A 618 -5.96 38.21 14.98
CA ILE A 618 -4.62 38.77 14.76
C ILE A 618 -4.45 39.31 13.32
N ASN A 619 -5.25 38.82 12.37
CA ASN A 619 -5.14 39.18 10.96
C ASN A 619 -6.52 39.46 10.31
N MET A 620 -6.73 40.69 9.87
CA MET A 620 -7.91 41.16 9.13
C MET A 620 -7.56 41.70 7.72
N ALA A 621 -6.46 41.23 7.14
CA ALA A 621 -6.08 41.65 5.80
C ALA A 621 -7.23 41.40 4.80
N ASN A 622 -7.42 42.37 3.90
CA ASN A 622 -8.45 42.41 2.86
C ASN A 622 -9.90 42.20 3.32
N MET A 623 -10.25 42.27 4.61
CA MET A 623 -11.57 41.81 5.11
C MET A 623 -12.78 42.34 4.31
N PHE A 624 -12.72 43.59 3.83
CA PHE A 624 -13.77 44.23 3.01
C PHE A 624 -13.27 44.66 1.63
N GLU A 625 -12.10 44.20 1.18
CA GLU A 625 -11.52 44.63 -0.09
C GLU A 625 -12.53 44.48 -1.25
N TRP A 626 -12.65 45.46 -2.15
CA TRP A 626 -13.61 45.45 -3.27
C TRP A 626 -15.10 45.31 -2.88
N CYS A 627 -15.51 45.78 -1.72
CA CYS A 627 -16.93 45.94 -1.38
C CYS A 627 -17.51 47.25 -1.96
N ASP A 628 -17.64 47.32 -3.29
CA ASP A 628 -17.93 48.55 -4.04
C ASP A 628 -19.22 49.28 -3.61
N LYS A 629 -20.22 48.57 -3.08
CA LYS A 629 -21.57 49.11 -2.75
C LYS A 629 -21.78 49.42 -1.27
N LEU A 630 -20.85 49.06 -0.40
CA LEU A 630 -20.93 49.45 1.01
C LEU A 630 -20.71 50.95 1.15
N THR A 631 -21.65 51.65 1.80
CA THR A 631 -21.54 53.10 2.02
C THR A 631 -21.08 53.46 3.43
N ASN A 632 -21.46 52.65 4.42
CA ASN A 632 -21.15 52.89 5.82
C ASN A 632 -20.84 51.56 6.52
N LEU A 633 -19.88 51.57 7.44
CA LEU A 633 -19.57 50.42 8.28
C LEU A 633 -19.45 50.84 9.76
N ASP A 634 -20.25 50.21 10.61
CA ASP A 634 -20.10 50.34 12.06
C ASP A 634 -19.25 49.19 12.61
N LEU A 635 -18.02 49.52 12.99
CA LEU A 635 -17.04 48.61 13.59
C LEU A 635 -16.74 49.02 15.04
N GLY A 636 -17.64 49.76 15.69
CA GLY A 636 -17.46 50.27 17.06
C GLY A 636 -17.38 49.18 18.13
N SER A 637 -17.71 47.92 17.80
CA SER A 637 -17.54 46.74 18.64
C SER A 637 -16.15 46.11 18.54
N PHE A 638 -15.37 46.42 17.51
CA PHE A 638 -14.13 45.71 17.21
C PHE A 638 -13.05 46.00 18.26
N ASN A 639 -12.55 44.95 18.89
CA ASN A 639 -11.35 44.98 19.72
C ASN A 639 -10.14 44.64 18.85
N THR A 640 -9.29 45.62 18.59
CA THR A 640 -8.10 45.48 17.73
C THR A 640 -6.79 45.52 18.51
N SER A 641 -6.83 45.31 19.83
CA SER A 641 -5.66 45.43 20.73
C SER A 641 -4.50 44.47 20.44
N ILE A 642 -4.79 43.33 19.79
CA ILE A 642 -3.78 42.35 19.37
C ILE A 642 -3.66 42.22 17.84
N LEU A 643 -4.37 43.07 17.10
CA LEU A 643 -4.42 43.01 15.64
C LEU A 643 -3.05 43.41 15.07
N ALA A 644 -2.46 42.52 14.28
CA ALA A 644 -1.14 42.72 13.68
C ALA A 644 -1.21 43.18 12.21
N ASN A 645 -2.22 42.72 11.47
CA ASN A 645 -2.32 42.96 10.02
C ASN A 645 -3.70 43.50 9.60
N THR A 646 -3.70 44.67 8.99
CA THR A 646 -4.86 45.37 8.38
C THR A 646 -4.59 45.76 6.92
N SER A 647 -3.60 45.16 6.27
CA SER A 647 -3.29 45.43 4.86
C SER A 647 -4.53 45.25 3.98
N TYR A 648 -4.76 46.21 3.08
CA TYR A 648 -5.87 46.24 2.12
C TYR A 648 -7.29 46.11 2.72
N MET A 649 -7.48 46.25 4.04
CA MET A 649 -8.73 45.91 4.73
C MET A 649 -9.98 46.57 4.13
N PHE A 650 -9.87 47.82 3.65
CA PHE A 650 -10.94 48.57 2.98
C PHE A 650 -10.55 48.98 1.56
N SER A 651 -9.52 48.37 0.99
CA SER A 651 -9.03 48.75 -0.33
C SER A 651 -10.12 48.55 -1.38
N ARG A 652 -10.24 49.52 -2.29
CA ARG A 652 -11.20 49.54 -3.41
C ARG A 652 -12.67 49.54 -2.99
N CYS A 653 -13.00 49.90 -1.75
CA CYS A 653 -14.37 50.19 -1.32
C CYS A 653 -14.83 51.57 -1.82
N THR A 654 -15.12 51.69 -3.11
CA THR A 654 -15.31 53.00 -3.78
C THR A 654 -16.50 53.83 -3.27
N SER A 655 -17.55 53.19 -2.74
CA SER A 655 -18.74 53.88 -2.22
C SER A 655 -18.69 54.14 -0.72
N LEU A 656 -17.66 53.67 -0.02
CA LEU A 656 -17.56 53.81 1.43
C LEU A 656 -17.31 55.28 1.78
N ARG A 657 -18.14 55.81 2.69
CA ARG A 657 -18.11 57.22 3.12
C ARG A 657 -17.90 57.36 4.61
N THR A 658 -18.40 56.42 5.42
CA THR A 658 -18.17 56.45 6.86
C THR A 658 -17.73 55.10 7.40
N ILE A 659 -16.78 55.13 8.34
CA ILE A 659 -16.41 53.99 9.17
C ILE A 659 -16.42 54.44 10.63
N ASN A 660 -17.11 53.70 11.50
CA ASN A 660 -17.03 53.90 12.94
C ASN A 660 -16.05 52.90 13.57
N LEU A 661 -14.95 53.41 14.13
CA LEU A 661 -13.91 52.65 14.84
C LEU A 661 -13.70 53.24 16.25
N SER A 662 -14.76 53.74 16.89
CA SER A 662 -14.71 54.50 18.15
C SER A 662 -14.14 53.73 19.36
N LYS A 663 -14.01 52.40 19.29
CA LYS A 663 -13.34 51.58 20.33
C LYS A 663 -12.04 50.92 19.87
N ALA A 664 -11.69 51.00 18.59
CA ALA A 664 -10.51 50.35 18.04
C ALA A 664 -9.21 51.03 18.49
N VAL A 665 -8.17 50.24 18.67
CA VAL A 665 -6.79 50.66 18.99
C VAL A 665 -5.79 49.98 18.05
N PHE A 666 -4.75 50.68 17.61
CA PHE A 666 -3.84 50.17 16.56
C PHE A 666 -2.41 49.92 17.06
N THR A 667 -2.23 49.71 18.37
CA THR A 667 -0.92 49.65 19.03
C THR A 667 -0.06 48.45 18.67
N LYS A 668 -0.65 47.40 18.09
CA LYS A 668 0.04 46.17 17.68
C LYS A 668 0.08 45.97 16.16
N VAL A 669 -0.48 46.89 15.38
CA VAL A 669 -0.51 46.78 13.91
C VAL A 669 0.89 46.99 13.36
N THR A 670 1.45 45.95 12.74
CA THR A 670 2.76 45.97 12.07
C THR A 670 2.64 46.07 10.55
N ASN A 671 1.53 45.59 9.98
CA ASN A 671 1.23 45.72 8.55
C ASN A 671 -0.12 46.41 8.32
N SER A 672 -0.10 47.52 7.59
CA SER A 672 -1.27 48.31 7.20
C SER A 672 -1.12 48.85 5.77
N SER A 673 -0.38 48.13 4.91
CA SER A 673 -0.17 48.54 3.52
C SER A 673 -1.51 48.72 2.80
N ASP A 674 -1.66 49.85 2.11
CA ASP A 674 -2.80 50.13 1.23
C ASP A 674 -4.19 49.93 1.87
N MET A 675 -4.29 50.07 3.19
CA MET A 675 -5.51 49.81 3.96
C MET A 675 -6.76 50.51 3.42
N PHE A 676 -6.59 51.69 2.81
CA PHE A 676 -7.65 52.54 2.26
C PHE A 676 -7.47 52.84 0.77
N ASP A 677 -6.55 52.17 0.06
CA ASP A 677 -6.29 52.44 -1.37
C ASP A 677 -7.61 52.38 -2.17
N GLY A 678 -7.81 53.32 -3.09
CA GLY A 678 -9.02 53.38 -3.91
C GLY A 678 -10.32 53.78 -3.19
N THR A 679 -10.29 54.10 -1.89
CA THR A 679 -11.42 54.80 -1.22
C THR A 679 -11.37 56.30 -1.49
N SER A 680 -12.49 57.02 -1.28
CA SER A 680 -12.55 58.48 -1.49
C SER A 680 -13.59 59.15 -0.59
N ASN A 681 -13.28 60.37 -0.13
CA ASN A 681 -14.13 61.16 0.77
C ASN A 681 -14.57 60.39 2.02
N LEU A 682 -13.66 59.58 2.58
CA LEU A 682 -13.93 58.71 3.71
C LEU A 682 -13.81 59.49 5.03
N THR A 683 -14.81 59.41 5.90
CA THR A 683 -14.73 59.89 7.28
C THR A 683 -14.61 58.69 8.23
N VAL A 684 -13.52 58.62 8.99
CA VAL A 684 -13.31 57.54 9.97
C VAL A 684 -13.42 58.10 11.39
N LYS A 685 -14.41 57.64 12.16
CA LYS A 685 -14.54 57.98 13.58
C LYS A 685 -13.62 57.10 14.42
N VAL A 686 -12.86 57.67 15.33
CA VAL A 686 -11.85 56.95 16.14
C VAL A 686 -11.95 57.27 17.63
N LYS A 687 -11.33 56.42 18.45
CA LYS A 687 -11.38 56.50 19.92
C LYS A 687 -10.67 57.72 20.51
N ASP A 688 -9.45 57.99 20.06
CA ASP A 688 -8.52 58.94 20.69
C ASP A 688 -7.54 59.53 19.67
N GLU A 689 -6.71 60.48 20.13
CA GLU A 689 -5.75 61.19 19.27
C GLU A 689 -4.66 60.26 18.72
N ALA A 690 -4.32 59.17 19.41
CA ALA A 690 -3.33 58.19 18.95
C ALA A 690 -3.87 57.40 17.76
N ALA A 691 -5.12 56.91 17.86
CA ALA A 691 -5.82 56.26 16.74
C ALA A 691 -6.02 57.22 15.56
N LYS A 692 -6.35 58.49 15.84
CA LYS A 692 -6.49 59.54 14.81
C LYS A 692 -5.18 59.77 14.06
N THR A 693 -4.07 59.92 14.78
CA THR A 693 -2.74 60.12 14.19
C THR A 693 -2.34 58.93 13.31
N PHE A 694 -2.53 57.71 13.82
CA PHE A 694 -2.26 56.49 13.07
C PHE A 694 -3.08 56.43 11.77
N LEU A 695 -4.41 56.54 11.84
CA LEU A 695 -5.26 56.42 10.65
C LEU A 695 -5.11 57.59 9.68
N THR A 696 -4.84 58.80 10.16
CA THR A 696 -4.56 59.95 9.27
C THR A 696 -3.34 59.67 8.37
N SER A 697 -2.29 59.04 8.93
CA SER A 697 -1.11 58.64 8.14
C SER A 697 -1.40 57.58 7.07
N LYS A 698 -2.49 56.81 7.23
CA LYS A 698 -2.90 55.75 6.30
C LYS A 698 -3.96 56.21 5.30
N LEU A 699 -4.81 57.15 5.70
CA LEU A 699 -5.86 57.72 4.84
C LEU A 699 -5.27 58.61 3.75
N GLY A 700 -4.26 59.44 4.05
CA GLY A 700 -3.70 60.35 3.05
C GLY A 700 -4.79 61.17 2.33
N SER A 701 -4.82 61.15 1.00
CA SER A 701 -5.85 61.83 0.20
C SER A 701 -7.21 61.14 0.16
N HIS A 702 -7.35 59.96 0.77
CA HIS A 702 -8.58 59.16 0.71
C HIS A 702 -9.66 59.63 1.70
N GLY A 703 -9.31 60.39 2.73
CA GLY A 703 -10.27 60.80 3.76
C GLY A 703 -9.66 61.46 5.00
N ILE A 704 -10.48 61.60 6.04
CA ILE A 704 -10.11 62.19 7.33
C ILE A 704 -10.48 61.27 8.49
N ALA A 705 -9.70 61.33 9.57
CA ALA A 705 -10.04 60.70 10.84
C ALA A 705 -10.49 61.77 11.86
N VAL A 706 -11.61 61.51 12.55
CA VAL A 706 -12.20 62.41 13.56
C VAL A 706 -12.44 61.65 14.86
N ILE A 707 -12.22 62.29 16.00
CA ILE A 707 -12.51 61.67 17.31
C ILE A 707 -14.03 61.59 17.48
N ALA A 708 -14.48 60.41 17.90
CA ALA A 708 -15.90 60.03 18.02
C ALA A 708 -16.63 60.78 19.14
#